data_AF-A0A1Q5D3F5-F1
#
_entry.id   AF-A0A1Q5D3F5-F1
#
_cell.length_a   1.000
_cell.length_b   1.000
_cell.length_c   1.000
_cell.angle_alpha   90.00
_cell.angle_beta   90.00
_cell.angle_gamma   90.00
#
_symmetry.space_group_name_H-M   'P 1'
#
loop_
_entity.id
_entity.type
_entity.pdbx_description
1 polymer ?
#
loop_
_entity_poly.entity_id
_entity_poly.type
_entity_poly.pdbx_seq_one_letter_code
_entity_poly.pdbx_strand_id
1 'polypeptide(L)'
;MSSIRRPRLAALGAVLAAGSLALTAAPAVAVTGGTPVADSDTTHAYTAQITVGAHDRGCSAVLVDAEWLLTAASCFAENPAASLAVPAGVPARATTAVIGRSDLSGTQGAERRVVEIVPRTDRDVVLARLNRPVTNVTPAQLATTAPATGAELTFAGYGRTKTEWVPLKLHTGTYTVDSTAATSAGVTGKDGAAACMGDTGGPVVSGGKLVGLNSQSFQGGCLGTAETQTSTAGVIARVDDLASWIEEKAGATRIVDFNGDAVEDIAIGDPMATVGGDTTAGLVRVVHGGGKGIAEITQDLDWVPGGAEAGDHFGGHLATVDYNEDGYTDLVVTASEENVGSAVDAGFVDILFGGKDGLGSGPAARHFEQGSGNGAIGNSTPESGDRMGVSLAAGTTAEGKPWILIGTPGEALGSLAKAGAAYYVHGDTNIDINQDTANVPGASEAGDAFGTSVTGDANFIAIGAPGDAIGGDANAGNLAVLSHKLDADGRPTVVTGMDQDNEKISGGAEAGDKFAQALALVAYRPSGAATATDSILAIGSPGEALPAETGGAQRAGAGNVMLVHIKADGTWEYMHALNQGTGTDDRSGTIEAGDGVGSALSAVNTAPREVGSAATLKVAVGVPGEDLAGVADAGAIHTFSLMGAAGANDLWVEAGDGDGIPGSPGEGDKLGTSIHFTPRNLYAGMPYGPTATGALHVLPFPNAVAGGTSRPATTYQPGQGGLPANGNYFGYSAA
;
A
#
# COMPACT_ATOMS: atom_id res chain seq x y z
N MET A 1 -18.55 -50.27 -52.87
CA MET A 1 -17.55 -51.18 -53.49
C MET A 1 -16.69 -51.70 -52.34
N SER A 2 -16.84 -52.96 -51.95
CA SER A 2 -15.89 -54.06 -52.23
C SER A 2 -14.54 -53.91 -51.51
N SER A 3 -13.92 -54.89 -50.83
CA SER A 3 -14.27 -56.26 -50.39
C SER A 3 -13.11 -56.79 -49.48
N ILE A 4 -13.03 -57.97 -48.84
CA ILE A 4 -13.80 -59.24 -48.90
C ILE A 4 -13.54 -60.17 -47.67
N ARG A 5 -14.47 -61.10 -47.36
CA ARG A 5 -14.31 -62.42 -46.66
C ARG A 5 -13.67 -62.56 -45.24
N ARG A 6 -14.56 -62.87 -44.29
CA ARG A 6 -14.58 -64.01 -43.31
C ARG A 6 -13.76 -65.27 -43.78
N PRO A 7 -13.30 -66.26 -42.94
CA PRO A 7 -14.16 -66.86 -41.87
C PRO A 7 -13.56 -67.71 -40.68
N ARG A 8 -14.46 -67.99 -39.71
CA ARG A 8 -14.73 -69.30 -39.00
C ARG A 8 -13.82 -69.89 -37.90
N LEU A 9 -14.49 -70.20 -36.77
CA LEU A 9 -14.50 -71.45 -35.95
C LEU A 9 -13.16 -71.95 -35.35
N ALA A 10 -13.04 -72.49 -34.12
CA ALA A 10 -13.90 -72.67 -32.93
C ALA A 10 -12.96 -73.07 -31.73
N ALA A 11 -13.33 -73.48 -30.50
CA ALA A 11 -14.62 -73.87 -29.92
C ALA A 11 -14.66 -73.68 -28.37
N LEU A 12 -15.65 -74.32 -27.73
CA LEU A 12 -15.94 -74.51 -26.30
C LEU A 12 -14.77 -74.67 -25.30
N GLY A 13 -14.97 -74.10 -24.11
CA GLY A 13 -14.37 -74.53 -22.84
C GLY A 13 -15.01 -73.77 -21.68
N ALA A 14 -15.84 -74.42 -20.87
CA ALA A 14 -16.58 -73.79 -19.77
C ALA A 14 -16.28 -74.43 -18.41
N VAL A 15 -16.53 -73.63 -17.36
CA VAL A 15 -16.77 -73.93 -15.92
C VAL A 15 -15.74 -73.32 -14.96
N LEU A 16 -16.30 -72.77 -13.88
CA LEU A 16 -15.70 -71.90 -12.87
C LEU A 16 -14.74 -72.63 -11.92
N ALA A 17 -13.81 -71.86 -11.36
CA ALA A 17 -13.43 -71.97 -9.94
C ALA A 17 -13.21 -70.55 -9.38
N ALA A 18 -13.71 -70.29 -8.17
CA ALA A 18 -13.60 -68.98 -7.54
C ALA A 18 -12.20 -68.74 -6.94
N GLY A 19 -11.75 -67.49 -6.96
CA GLY A 19 -10.45 -67.08 -6.43
C GLY A 19 -10.45 -65.59 -6.11
N SER A 20 -11.21 -65.19 -5.09
CA SER A 20 -11.19 -63.82 -4.57
C SER A 20 -9.88 -63.55 -3.82
N LEU A 21 -8.97 -62.84 -4.48
CA LEU A 21 -7.88 -62.12 -3.83
C LEU A 21 -7.89 -60.70 -4.37
N ALA A 22 -8.53 -59.81 -3.61
CA ALA A 22 -8.38 -58.38 -3.78
C ALA A 22 -6.94 -58.00 -3.41
N LEU A 23 -6.05 -58.00 -4.39
CA LEU A 23 -4.85 -57.18 -4.32
C LEU A 23 -5.30 -55.74 -4.56
N THR A 24 -5.59 -55.05 -3.46
CA THR A 24 -5.61 -53.58 -3.45
C THR A 24 -4.27 -53.11 -3.98
N ALA A 25 -4.25 -52.57 -5.19
CA ALA A 25 -3.13 -51.77 -5.64
C ALA A 25 -3.11 -50.51 -4.75
N ALA A 26 -2.31 -50.53 -3.69
CA ALA A 26 -1.94 -49.31 -3.01
C ALA A 26 -1.27 -48.41 -4.06
N PRO A 27 -1.73 -47.17 -4.27
CA PRO A 27 -1.04 -46.25 -5.16
C PRO A 27 0.39 -46.10 -4.65
N ALA A 28 1.37 -46.23 -5.56
CA ALA A 28 2.77 -46.09 -5.19
C ALA A 28 3.00 -44.67 -4.66
N VAL A 29 3.64 -44.59 -3.50
CA VAL A 29 3.63 -43.41 -2.66
C VAL A 29 4.78 -42.47 -3.03
N ALA A 30 4.49 -41.16 -3.08
CA ALA A 30 5.27 -40.13 -3.77
C ALA A 30 5.88 -39.08 -2.81
N VAL A 31 6.91 -38.36 -3.28
CA VAL A 31 8.24 -38.31 -2.62
C VAL A 31 8.82 -39.73 -2.50
N THR A 32 10.14 -39.95 -2.56
CA THR A 32 10.70 -41.31 -2.44
C THR A 32 10.28 -41.91 -1.09
N GLY A 33 9.29 -42.80 -1.00
CA GLY A 33 8.79 -43.27 0.29
C GLY A 33 7.99 -42.25 1.13
N GLY A 34 7.60 -41.10 0.56
CA GLY A 34 6.69 -40.13 1.19
C GLY A 34 5.22 -40.43 0.93
N THR A 35 4.29 -39.63 1.47
CA THR A 35 2.83 -39.82 1.35
C THR A 35 2.12 -38.60 0.73
N PRO A 36 1.27 -38.76 -0.31
CA PRO A 36 0.44 -37.67 -0.81
C PRO A 36 -0.58 -37.23 0.25
N VAL A 37 -0.69 -35.93 0.45
CA VAL A 37 -1.70 -35.34 1.33
C VAL A 37 -3.06 -35.45 0.64
N ALA A 38 -4.09 -35.84 1.40
CA ALA A 38 -5.44 -35.96 0.86
C ALA A 38 -6.08 -34.58 0.60
N ASP A 39 -7.01 -34.51 -0.35
CA ASP A 39 -7.62 -33.23 -0.77
C ASP A 39 -8.45 -32.55 0.35
N SER A 40 -8.86 -33.34 1.34
CA SER A 40 -9.56 -32.90 2.55
C SER A 40 -8.65 -32.66 3.76
N ASP A 41 -7.34 -32.92 3.66
CA ASP A 41 -6.39 -32.78 4.76
C ASP A 41 -5.74 -31.38 4.73
N THR A 42 -6.11 -30.57 5.73
CA THR A 42 -5.64 -29.19 5.89
C THR A 42 -4.47 -29.06 6.87
N THR A 43 -3.93 -30.16 7.39
CA THR A 43 -2.83 -30.18 8.40
C THR A 43 -1.59 -29.41 7.94
N HIS A 44 -1.37 -29.34 6.63
CA HIS A 44 -0.25 -28.66 5.99
C HIS A 44 -0.68 -27.49 5.09
N ALA A 45 -1.87 -26.89 5.32
CA ALA A 45 -2.41 -25.82 4.48
C ALA A 45 -1.57 -24.53 4.45
N TYR A 46 -0.67 -24.31 5.41
CA TYR A 46 0.33 -23.23 5.31
C TYR A 46 1.37 -23.46 4.19
N THR A 47 1.45 -24.66 3.61
CA THR A 47 2.46 -25.00 2.60
C THR A 47 2.10 -24.41 1.24
N ALA A 48 3.08 -23.79 0.59
CA ALA A 48 2.93 -23.18 -0.72
C ALA A 48 3.90 -23.76 -1.74
N GLN A 49 3.48 -23.85 -3.00
CA GLN A 49 4.39 -24.01 -4.14
C GLN A 49 4.84 -22.61 -4.58
N ILE A 50 6.13 -22.45 -4.88
CA ILE A 50 6.68 -21.26 -5.54
C ILE A 50 7.14 -21.65 -6.95
N THR A 51 6.77 -20.85 -7.95
CA THR A 51 7.30 -20.92 -9.31
C THR A 51 8.06 -19.63 -9.61
N VAL A 52 9.37 -19.74 -9.87
CA VAL A 52 10.25 -18.63 -10.23
C VAL A 52 10.46 -18.60 -11.74
N GLY A 53 10.26 -17.45 -12.36
CA GLY A 53 10.38 -17.24 -13.80
C GLY A 53 9.32 -18.01 -14.60
N ALA A 54 9.60 -18.30 -15.87
CA ALA A 54 8.72 -19.05 -16.77
C ALA A 54 8.79 -20.57 -16.50
N HIS A 55 8.59 -20.97 -15.24
CA HIS A 55 8.90 -22.29 -14.69
C HIS A 55 10.40 -22.65 -14.71
N ASP A 56 11.29 -21.65 -14.59
CA ASP A 56 12.74 -21.85 -14.52
C ASP A 56 13.14 -22.67 -13.28
N ARG A 57 12.41 -22.46 -12.16
CA ARG A 57 12.60 -23.19 -10.92
C ARG A 57 11.28 -23.32 -10.15
N GLY A 58 10.93 -24.55 -9.78
CA GLY A 58 9.92 -24.83 -8.76
C GLY A 58 10.58 -24.96 -7.39
N CYS A 59 9.91 -24.45 -6.36
CA CYS A 59 10.27 -24.56 -4.95
C CYS A 59 9.02 -24.78 -4.09
N SER A 60 9.22 -25.06 -2.81
CA SER A 60 8.19 -25.10 -1.79
C SER A 60 8.43 -23.96 -0.77
N ALA A 61 7.40 -23.62 0.01
CA ALA A 61 7.44 -22.53 0.96
C ALA A 61 6.39 -22.71 2.07
N VAL A 62 6.39 -21.84 3.06
CA VAL A 62 5.42 -21.85 4.16
C VAL A 62 4.93 -20.44 4.50
N LEU A 63 3.61 -20.26 4.56
CA LEU A 63 2.97 -19.04 5.04
C LEU A 63 3.28 -18.85 6.53
N VAL A 64 3.93 -17.75 6.90
CA VAL A 64 4.29 -17.40 8.28
C VAL A 64 3.61 -16.12 8.78
N ASP A 65 3.09 -15.31 7.86
CA ASP A 65 2.22 -14.15 8.09
C ASP A 65 1.20 -14.09 6.95
N ALA A 66 0.10 -13.33 7.10
CA ALA A 66 -0.93 -13.22 6.06
C ALA A 66 -0.37 -12.77 4.69
N GLU A 67 0.67 -11.93 4.68
CA GLU A 67 1.33 -11.46 3.45
C GLU A 67 2.69 -12.10 3.18
N TRP A 68 3.19 -13.01 4.03
CA TRP A 68 4.57 -13.48 3.90
C TRP A 68 4.73 -15.00 3.92
N LEU A 69 5.42 -15.48 2.90
CA LEU A 69 6.01 -16.82 2.86
C LEU A 69 7.42 -16.78 3.43
N LEU A 70 7.82 -17.85 4.10
CA LEU A 70 9.21 -18.19 4.37
C LEU A 70 9.62 -19.33 3.43
N THR A 71 10.78 -19.19 2.79
CA THR A 71 11.33 -20.18 1.85
C THR A 71 12.86 -20.10 1.84
N ALA A 72 13.53 -20.87 0.98
CA ALA A 72 14.98 -20.88 0.87
C ALA A 72 15.49 -19.79 -0.08
N ALA A 73 16.59 -19.12 0.27
CA ALA A 73 17.22 -18.11 -0.59
C ALA A 73 17.75 -18.73 -1.90
N SER A 74 18.15 -20.00 -1.85
CA SER A 74 18.52 -20.84 -3.00
C SER A 74 17.43 -20.93 -4.09
N CYS A 75 16.17 -20.65 -3.77
CA CYS A 75 15.07 -20.57 -4.75
C CYS A 75 15.21 -19.35 -5.67
N PHE A 76 15.78 -18.24 -5.20
CA PHE A 76 15.93 -16.99 -5.96
C PHE A 76 17.36 -16.77 -6.48
N ALA A 77 18.36 -17.46 -5.90
CA ALA A 77 19.75 -17.37 -6.34
C ALA A 77 19.94 -17.78 -7.81
N GLU A 78 20.71 -17.02 -8.58
CA GLU A 78 21.00 -17.34 -9.99
C GLU A 78 21.63 -18.74 -10.12
N ASN A 79 22.67 -19.00 -9.33
CA ASN A 79 23.31 -20.30 -9.21
C ASN A 79 23.49 -20.70 -7.73
N PRO A 80 22.52 -21.40 -7.11
CA PRO A 80 22.58 -21.77 -5.70
C PRO A 80 23.73 -22.74 -5.34
N ALA A 81 24.37 -23.39 -6.32
CA ALA A 81 25.56 -24.20 -6.09
C ALA A 81 26.86 -23.35 -5.98
N ALA A 82 26.82 -22.08 -6.39
CA ALA A 82 27.95 -21.15 -6.32
C ALA A 82 27.76 -20.09 -5.23
N SER A 83 26.54 -19.57 -5.04
CA SER A 83 26.22 -18.58 -4.02
C SER A 83 24.72 -18.63 -3.65
N LEU A 84 24.42 -18.37 -2.38
CA LEU A 84 23.06 -18.18 -1.88
C LEU A 84 22.68 -16.70 -1.72
N ALA A 85 23.61 -15.79 -2.02
CA ALA A 85 23.35 -14.35 -1.93
C ALA A 85 22.34 -13.93 -3.01
N VAL A 86 21.28 -13.26 -2.57
CA VAL A 86 20.29 -12.57 -3.41
C VAL A 86 20.12 -11.15 -2.89
N PRO A 87 19.82 -10.16 -3.75
CA PRO A 87 19.42 -8.82 -3.30
C PRO A 87 18.10 -8.88 -2.51
N ALA A 88 17.86 -7.85 -1.68
CA ALA A 88 16.52 -7.52 -1.21
C ALA A 88 15.76 -6.73 -2.29
N GLY A 89 14.44 -6.60 -2.15
CA GLY A 89 13.58 -5.88 -3.10
C GLY A 89 12.78 -6.83 -4.00
N VAL A 90 12.35 -6.37 -5.16
CA VAL A 90 11.51 -7.14 -6.09
C VAL A 90 12.30 -8.35 -6.64
N PRO A 91 11.70 -9.56 -6.71
CA PRO A 91 12.39 -10.72 -7.26
C PRO A 91 12.86 -10.50 -8.70
N ALA A 92 14.14 -10.73 -8.97
CA ALA A 92 14.78 -10.56 -10.30
C ALA A 92 14.17 -11.43 -11.43
N ARG A 93 13.24 -12.33 -11.10
CA ARG A 93 12.35 -13.02 -12.04
C ARG A 93 10.95 -13.03 -11.46
N ALA A 94 9.95 -12.71 -12.28
CA ALA A 94 8.54 -12.80 -11.93
C ALA A 94 8.25 -14.15 -11.25
N THR A 95 7.66 -14.10 -10.06
CA THR A 95 7.50 -15.28 -9.20
C THR A 95 6.07 -15.38 -8.73
N THR A 96 5.47 -16.57 -8.83
CA THR A 96 4.12 -16.86 -8.33
C THR A 96 4.16 -17.87 -7.19
N ALA A 97 3.15 -17.81 -6.34
CA ALA A 97 2.94 -18.74 -5.24
C ALA A 97 1.50 -19.27 -5.23
N VAL A 98 1.37 -20.57 -4.99
CA VAL A 98 0.09 -21.26 -4.77
C VAL A 98 0.08 -21.78 -3.33
N ILE A 99 -0.72 -21.16 -2.46
CA ILE A 99 -0.74 -21.38 -1.02
C ILE A 99 -1.97 -22.23 -0.66
N GLY A 100 -1.80 -23.25 0.20
CA GLY A 100 -2.93 -23.95 0.82
C GLY A 100 -3.71 -24.92 -0.06
N ARG A 101 -2.99 -25.66 -0.90
CA ARG A 101 -3.56 -26.68 -1.79
C ARG A 101 -2.85 -28.03 -1.68
N SER A 102 -3.49 -29.03 -1.09
CA SER A 102 -3.00 -30.42 -1.19
C SER A 102 -3.04 -30.97 -2.62
N ASP A 103 -3.86 -30.39 -3.50
CA ASP A 103 -3.81 -30.54 -4.96
C ASP A 103 -3.82 -29.16 -5.63
N LEU A 104 -2.75 -28.84 -6.36
CA LEU A 104 -2.56 -27.55 -7.04
C LEU A 104 -3.65 -27.24 -8.09
N SER A 105 -4.34 -28.26 -8.62
CA SER A 105 -5.47 -28.11 -9.55
C SER A 105 -6.80 -27.74 -8.87
N GLY A 106 -6.86 -27.79 -7.53
CA GLY A 106 -8.00 -27.32 -6.75
C GLY A 106 -8.05 -25.79 -6.63
N THR A 107 -9.09 -25.26 -5.99
CA THR A 107 -9.31 -23.81 -5.78
C THR A 107 -9.15 -23.37 -4.32
N GLN A 108 -8.69 -24.26 -3.43
CA GLN A 108 -8.46 -23.93 -2.02
C GLN A 108 -7.30 -22.94 -1.85
N GLY A 109 -7.27 -22.27 -0.69
CA GLY A 109 -6.23 -21.30 -0.35
C GLY A 109 -6.18 -20.11 -1.31
N ALA A 110 -5.00 -19.78 -1.84
CA ALA A 110 -4.79 -18.57 -2.64
C ALA A 110 -3.69 -18.73 -3.70
N GLU A 111 -3.82 -17.98 -4.80
CA GLU A 111 -2.74 -17.72 -5.76
C GLU A 111 -2.30 -16.25 -5.63
N ARG A 112 -0.99 -16.02 -5.66
CA ARG A 112 -0.36 -14.71 -5.43
C ARG A 112 0.91 -14.54 -6.27
N ARG A 113 1.32 -13.31 -6.53
CA ARG A 113 2.69 -12.97 -6.93
C ARG A 113 3.55 -12.78 -5.70
N VAL A 114 4.83 -13.15 -5.79
CA VAL A 114 5.86 -12.70 -4.85
C VAL A 114 6.43 -11.40 -5.39
N VAL A 115 6.36 -10.35 -4.59
CA VAL A 115 6.61 -8.95 -4.98
C VAL A 115 7.78 -8.31 -4.23
N GLU A 116 8.23 -8.90 -3.13
CA GLU A 116 9.40 -8.46 -2.39
C GLU A 116 10.08 -9.68 -1.76
N ILE A 117 11.41 -9.68 -1.71
CA ILE A 117 12.20 -10.65 -0.97
C ILE A 117 13.11 -9.95 0.03
N VAL A 118 13.17 -10.50 1.25
CA VAL A 118 14.05 -10.05 2.33
C VAL A 118 14.93 -11.24 2.77
N PRO A 119 16.17 -11.34 2.28
CA PRO A 119 17.03 -12.51 2.53
C PRO A 119 17.74 -12.45 3.89
N ARG A 120 17.99 -13.64 4.45
CA ARG A 120 18.99 -13.82 5.51
C ARG A 120 20.38 -13.92 4.90
N THR A 121 21.38 -13.41 5.63
CA THR A 121 22.80 -13.49 5.26
C THR A 121 23.56 -14.62 5.97
N ASP A 122 22.97 -15.22 7.00
CA ASP A 122 23.56 -16.24 7.86
C ASP A 122 23.12 -17.68 7.55
N ARG A 123 22.10 -17.86 6.70
CA ARG A 123 21.49 -19.15 6.35
C ARG A 123 20.64 -19.08 5.09
N ASP A 124 20.30 -20.25 4.53
CA ASP A 124 19.47 -20.40 3.33
C ASP A 124 17.97 -20.14 3.63
N VAL A 125 17.63 -18.89 3.96
CA VAL A 125 16.27 -18.45 4.28
C VAL A 125 16.00 -17.08 3.66
N VAL A 126 14.80 -16.90 3.11
CA VAL A 126 14.29 -15.62 2.62
C VAL A 126 12.81 -15.49 3.01
N LEU A 127 12.42 -14.28 3.41
CA LEU A 127 11.02 -13.89 3.49
C LEU A 127 10.58 -13.40 2.11
N ALA A 128 9.44 -13.87 1.64
CA ALA A 128 8.88 -13.57 0.33
C ALA A 128 7.47 -12.99 0.52
N ARG A 129 7.32 -11.68 0.27
CA ARG A 129 6.04 -10.97 0.38
C ARG A 129 5.15 -11.30 -0.80
N LEU A 130 3.87 -11.49 -0.50
CA LEU A 130 2.79 -11.68 -1.45
C LEU A 130 2.16 -10.33 -1.83
N ASN A 131 1.70 -10.20 -3.07
CA ASN A 131 1.03 -8.98 -3.55
C ASN A 131 -0.27 -8.64 -2.81
N ARG A 132 -0.89 -9.63 -2.15
CA ARG A 132 -2.12 -9.48 -1.35
C ARG A 132 -2.14 -10.47 -0.18
N PRO A 133 -2.80 -10.13 0.94
CA PRO A 133 -2.94 -11.02 2.07
C PRO A 133 -3.70 -12.32 1.71
N VAL A 134 -3.36 -13.40 2.41
CA VAL A 134 -4.04 -14.69 2.37
C VAL A 134 -4.84 -14.84 3.66
N THR A 135 -6.15 -14.58 3.58
CA THR A 135 -7.06 -14.50 4.74
C THR A 135 -7.76 -15.82 5.08
N ASN A 136 -7.69 -16.81 4.18
CA ASN A 136 -8.36 -18.11 4.30
C ASN A 136 -7.42 -19.28 4.63
N VAL A 137 -6.15 -19.02 4.95
CA VAL A 137 -5.15 -20.00 5.36
C VAL A 137 -4.49 -19.52 6.66
N THR A 138 -4.50 -20.34 7.70
CA THR A 138 -3.79 -20.04 8.95
C THR A 138 -2.28 -20.16 8.75
N PRO A 139 -1.47 -19.11 9.03
CA PRO A 139 -0.02 -19.21 8.96
C PRO A 139 0.57 -20.23 9.95
N ALA A 140 1.73 -20.79 9.61
CA ALA A 140 2.44 -21.75 10.44
C ALA A 140 3.01 -21.10 11.70
N GLN A 141 2.78 -21.74 12.86
CA GLN A 141 3.45 -21.33 14.10
C GLN A 141 4.90 -21.80 14.12
N LEU A 142 5.83 -20.89 14.42
CA LEU A 142 7.23 -21.25 14.63
C LEU A 142 7.43 -22.04 15.94
N ALA A 143 8.38 -22.95 15.91
CA ALA A 143 8.96 -23.52 17.12
C ALA A 143 9.87 -22.47 17.79
N THR A 144 10.06 -22.57 19.10
CA THR A 144 10.91 -21.66 19.90
C THR A 144 12.17 -22.37 20.42
N THR A 145 12.47 -23.56 19.89
CA THR A 145 13.58 -24.42 20.31
C THR A 145 14.10 -25.20 19.12
N ALA A 146 15.42 -25.33 19.03
CA ALA A 146 16.09 -26.13 18.02
C ALA A 146 15.61 -27.59 18.00
N PRO A 147 15.53 -28.24 16.82
CA PRO A 147 15.24 -29.66 16.75
C PRO A 147 16.35 -30.47 17.44
N ALA A 148 15.95 -31.38 18.33
CA ALA A 148 16.90 -32.22 19.08
C ALA A 148 17.38 -33.42 18.26
N THR A 149 18.66 -33.80 18.40
CA THR A 149 19.22 -35.02 17.80
C THR A 149 18.39 -36.25 18.20
N GLY A 150 18.06 -37.09 17.22
CA GLY A 150 17.21 -38.27 17.36
C GLY A 150 15.70 -37.98 17.32
N ALA A 151 15.27 -36.71 17.28
CA ALA A 151 13.86 -36.37 17.10
C ALA A 151 13.38 -36.74 15.68
N GLU A 152 12.08 -37.03 15.57
CA GLU A 152 11.40 -37.18 14.29
C GLU A 152 10.76 -35.85 13.86
N LEU A 153 10.95 -35.50 12.59
CA LEU A 153 10.38 -34.31 11.96
C LEU A 153 9.59 -34.71 10.73
N THR A 154 8.44 -34.09 10.49
CA THR A 154 7.70 -34.25 9.22
C THR A 154 8.06 -33.12 8.29
N PHE A 155 8.41 -33.39 7.04
CA PHE A 155 8.55 -32.37 6.00
C PHE A 155 7.40 -32.46 4.99
N ALA A 156 7.09 -31.35 4.32
CA ALA A 156 6.12 -31.31 3.23
C ALA A 156 6.66 -30.50 2.03
N GLY A 157 6.23 -30.84 0.81
CA GLY A 157 6.61 -30.11 -0.41
C GLY A 157 5.99 -30.64 -1.70
N TYR A 158 6.20 -29.87 -2.78
CA TYR A 158 5.77 -30.15 -4.15
C TYR A 158 6.95 -30.53 -5.05
N GLY A 159 8.06 -30.98 -4.46
CA GLY A 159 9.24 -31.45 -5.19
C GLY A 159 9.00 -32.76 -5.92
N ARG A 160 9.94 -33.10 -6.82
CA ARG A 160 9.83 -34.32 -7.65
C ARG A 160 9.63 -35.55 -6.79
N THR A 161 8.96 -36.55 -7.35
CA THR A 161 8.74 -37.83 -6.67
C THR A 161 9.74 -38.86 -7.19
N LYS A 162 9.61 -40.13 -6.78
CA LYS A 162 10.34 -41.24 -7.39
C LYS A 162 9.98 -41.45 -8.87
N THR A 163 8.79 -41.04 -9.29
CA THR A 163 8.20 -41.39 -10.61
C THR A 163 7.63 -40.19 -11.39
N GLU A 164 7.58 -39.00 -10.80
CA GLU A 164 6.93 -37.82 -11.36
C GLU A 164 7.83 -36.58 -11.27
N TRP A 165 7.90 -35.81 -12.35
CA TRP A 165 8.82 -34.67 -12.49
C TRP A 165 8.24 -33.35 -11.99
N VAL A 166 6.91 -33.20 -12.01
CA VAL A 166 6.18 -32.03 -11.50
C VAL A 166 4.86 -32.53 -10.89
N PRO A 167 4.85 -32.98 -9.63
CA PRO A 167 3.62 -33.46 -9.00
C PRO A 167 2.64 -32.32 -8.73
N LEU A 168 1.36 -32.60 -8.95
CA LEU A 168 0.26 -31.70 -8.57
C LEU A 168 -0.14 -31.83 -7.09
N LYS A 169 0.16 -32.97 -6.47
CA LYS A 169 -0.14 -33.23 -5.06
C LYS A 169 0.98 -32.75 -4.14
N LEU A 170 0.61 -32.21 -2.98
CA LEU A 170 1.51 -32.02 -1.85
C LEU A 170 1.90 -33.39 -1.27
N HIS A 171 3.18 -33.59 -0.97
CA HIS A 171 3.69 -34.82 -0.36
C HIS A 171 4.35 -34.55 0.98
N THR A 172 4.32 -35.54 1.87
CA THR A 172 4.99 -35.50 3.17
C THR A 172 6.01 -36.64 3.32
N GLY A 173 7.02 -36.43 4.16
CA GLY A 173 7.96 -37.48 4.55
C GLY A 173 8.50 -37.25 5.96
N THR A 174 9.21 -38.23 6.51
CA THR A 174 9.73 -38.17 7.88
C THR A 174 11.26 -38.18 7.89
N TYR A 175 11.85 -37.24 8.63
CA TYR A 175 13.27 -37.19 8.96
C TYR A 175 13.53 -37.69 10.38
N THR A 176 14.73 -38.23 10.59
CA THR A 176 15.39 -38.24 11.92
C THR A 176 16.47 -37.15 11.92
N VAL A 177 16.61 -36.43 13.03
CA VAL A 177 17.65 -35.41 13.20
C VAL A 177 18.99 -36.07 13.56
N ASP A 178 19.99 -35.92 12.72
CA ASP A 178 21.33 -36.48 12.94
C ASP A 178 22.21 -35.56 13.78
N SER A 179 22.11 -34.25 13.53
CA SER A 179 22.91 -33.22 14.22
C SER A 179 22.27 -31.85 14.11
N THR A 180 22.55 -30.97 15.08
CA THR A 180 21.99 -29.62 15.15
C THR A 180 23.13 -28.61 15.26
N ALA A 181 23.21 -27.69 14.31
CA ALA A 181 24.16 -26.58 14.26
C ALA A 181 23.46 -25.25 14.57
N ALA A 182 24.19 -24.14 14.58
CA ALA A 182 23.66 -22.82 14.96
C ALA A 182 22.48 -22.37 14.08
N THR A 183 22.56 -22.55 12.75
CA THR A 183 21.57 -22.06 11.78
C THR A 183 20.94 -23.17 10.91
N SER A 184 21.31 -24.43 11.15
CA SER A 184 20.88 -25.59 10.37
C SER A 184 20.83 -26.87 11.21
N ALA A 185 20.21 -27.92 10.67
CA ALA A 185 20.33 -29.27 11.21
C ALA A 185 20.52 -30.29 10.08
N GLY A 186 21.39 -31.27 10.32
CA GLY A 186 21.54 -32.45 9.45
C GLY A 186 20.45 -33.46 9.75
N VAL A 187 19.84 -34.00 8.70
CA VAL A 187 18.70 -34.93 8.79
C VAL A 187 18.87 -36.11 7.84
N THR A 188 18.35 -37.27 8.22
CA THR A 188 18.29 -38.47 7.37
C THR A 188 16.85 -38.97 7.31
N GLY A 189 16.34 -39.16 6.09
CA GLY A 189 14.94 -39.57 5.89
C GLY A 189 14.69 -41.04 6.21
N LYS A 190 13.55 -41.31 6.85
CA LYS A 190 13.08 -42.63 7.28
C LYS A 190 12.29 -43.31 6.17
N ASP A 191 12.27 -44.64 6.16
CA ASP A 191 11.48 -45.46 5.23
C ASP A 191 11.70 -45.15 3.73
N GLY A 192 12.86 -44.56 3.40
CA GLY A 192 13.24 -44.14 2.06
C GLY A 192 12.96 -42.66 1.73
N ALA A 193 12.25 -41.92 2.61
CA ALA A 193 11.95 -40.50 2.50
C ALA A 193 13.18 -39.68 2.08
N ALA A 194 13.07 -38.83 1.08
CA ALA A 194 14.10 -37.84 0.75
C ALA A 194 13.45 -36.62 0.09
N ALA A 195 13.78 -35.41 0.55
CA ALA A 195 13.44 -34.21 -0.21
C ALA A 195 14.13 -34.25 -1.59
N CYS A 196 13.40 -33.88 -2.63
CA CYS A 196 13.83 -33.84 -4.02
C CYS A 196 13.89 -32.40 -4.52
N MET A 197 14.38 -32.16 -5.76
CA MET A 197 14.28 -30.84 -6.40
C MET A 197 12.84 -30.33 -6.37
N GLY A 198 12.64 -29.12 -5.83
CA GLY A 198 11.33 -28.49 -5.62
C GLY A 198 10.76 -28.62 -4.21
N ASP A 199 11.29 -29.49 -3.35
CA ASP A 199 10.96 -29.51 -1.91
C ASP A 199 11.74 -28.45 -1.12
N THR A 200 12.81 -27.90 -1.71
CA THR A 200 13.60 -26.79 -1.17
C THR A 200 12.70 -25.61 -0.81
N GLY A 201 12.89 -25.06 0.39
CA GLY A 201 12.05 -24.06 1.03
C GLY A 201 10.79 -24.61 1.72
N GLY A 202 10.44 -25.88 1.50
CA GLY A 202 9.26 -26.52 2.09
C GLY A 202 9.36 -26.70 3.60
N PRO A 203 8.23 -26.66 4.33
CA PRO A 203 8.20 -26.69 5.79
C PRO A 203 8.68 -28.02 6.36
N VAL A 204 9.41 -27.93 7.46
CA VAL A 204 9.79 -29.06 8.31
C VAL A 204 9.28 -28.78 9.73
N VAL A 205 8.43 -29.67 10.24
CA VAL A 205 7.63 -29.46 11.44
C VAL A 205 7.84 -30.54 12.51
N SER A 206 7.64 -30.15 13.77
CA SER A 206 7.54 -31.05 14.92
C SER A 206 6.41 -30.59 15.82
N GLY A 207 5.53 -31.50 16.25
CA GLY A 207 4.37 -31.15 17.08
C GLY A 207 3.44 -30.09 16.46
N GLY A 208 3.36 -30.02 15.13
CA GLY A 208 2.58 -29.00 14.40
C GLY A 208 3.25 -27.63 14.28
N LYS A 209 4.48 -27.45 14.79
CA LYS A 209 5.24 -26.19 14.70
C LYS A 209 6.40 -26.29 13.72
N LEU A 210 6.67 -25.21 12.99
CA LEU A 210 7.77 -25.08 12.04
C LEU A 210 9.12 -25.01 12.76
N VAL A 211 9.97 -26.03 12.58
CA VAL A 211 11.34 -26.08 13.14
C VAL A 211 12.41 -25.73 12.11
N GLY A 212 12.09 -25.86 10.82
CA GLY A 212 13.02 -25.51 9.75
C GLY A 212 12.39 -25.56 8.36
N LEU A 213 13.22 -25.28 7.35
CA LEU A 213 12.89 -25.42 5.93
C LEU A 213 13.85 -26.41 5.28
N ASN A 214 13.38 -27.21 4.33
CA ASN A 214 14.27 -28.02 3.48
C ASN A 214 15.25 -27.10 2.73
N SER A 215 16.55 -27.32 2.83
CA SER A 215 17.57 -26.53 2.09
C SER A 215 18.33 -27.41 1.10
N GLN A 216 18.99 -28.47 1.58
CA GLN A 216 19.84 -29.35 0.76
C GLN A 216 19.45 -30.82 0.93
N SER A 217 19.69 -31.63 -0.10
CA SER A 217 19.40 -33.07 -0.08
C SER A 217 20.35 -33.83 -1.03
N PHE A 218 20.72 -35.04 -0.65
CA PHE A 218 21.40 -36.01 -1.52
C PHE A 218 20.45 -36.69 -2.52
N GLN A 219 19.13 -36.45 -2.42
CA GLN A 219 18.10 -36.84 -3.40
C GLN A 219 18.02 -38.34 -3.71
N GLY A 220 18.31 -39.19 -2.71
CA GLY A 220 18.26 -40.65 -2.84
C GLY A 220 16.94 -41.14 -3.41
N GLY A 221 16.99 -41.79 -4.58
CA GLY A 221 15.82 -42.35 -5.26
C GLY A 221 14.82 -41.35 -5.86
N CYS A 222 15.10 -40.04 -5.84
CA CYS A 222 14.32 -39.04 -6.57
C CYS A 222 14.44 -39.24 -8.09
N LEU A 223 13.37 -38.91 -8.84
CA LEU A 223 13.39 -39.01 -10.31
C LEU A 223 14.47 -38.12 -10.94
N GLY A 224 15.32 -38.72 -11.77
CA GLY A 224 16.43 -38.05 -12.45
C GLY A 224 17.76 -38.09 -11.69
N THR A 225 17.76 -38.51 -10.43
CA THR A 225 18.99 -38.83 -9.69
C THR A 225 19.54 -40.19 -10.16
N ALA A 226 20.87 -40.35 -10.19
CA ALA A 226 21.50 -41.63 -10.54
C ALA A 226 21.15 -42.73 -9.52
N GLU A 227 20.85 -43.95 -9.99
CA GLU A 227 20.45 -45.08 -9.13
C GLU A 227 21.50 -45.46 -8.07
N THR A 228 22.77 -45.12 -8.30
CA THR A 228 23.88 -45.32 -7.35
C THR A 228 23.86 -44.35 -6.16
N GLN A 229 23.13 -43.24 -6.26
CA GLN A 229 22.94 -42.27 -5.19
C GLN A 229 21.73 -42.67 -4.35
N THR A 230 21.98 -43.36 -3.25
CA THR A 230 20.96 -43.93 -2.36
C THR A 230 20.77 -43.18 -1.04
N SER A 231 21.62 -42.18 -0.73
CA SER A 231 21.52 -41.43 0.52
C SER A 231 20.27 -40.57 0.57
N THR A 232 19.48 -40.74 1.63
CA THR A 232 18.31 -39.92 2.01
C THR A 232 18.67 -38.76 2.94
N ALA A 233 19.97 -38.51 3.16
CA ALA A 233 20.44 -37.41 4.00
C ALA A 233 20.20 -36.04 3.35
N GLY A 234 20.05 -35.03 4.19
CA GLY A 234 19.83 -33.64 3.80
C GLY A 234 20.16 -32.66 4.93
N VAL A 235 19.90 -31.39 4.67
CA VAL A 235 20.11 -30.28 5.60
C VAL A 235 18.87 -29.40 5.58
N ILE A 236 18.37 -29.06 6.77
CA ILE A 236 17.31 -28.08 6.96
C ILE A 236 17.91 -26.77 7.48
N ALA A 237 17.40 -25.63 7.02
CA ALA A 237 17.68 -24.34 7.62
C ALA A 237 16.79 -24.15 8.85
N ARG A 238 17.37 -23.79 10.00
CA ARG A 238 16.62 -23.59 11.26
C ARG A 238 15.89 -22.25 11.25
N VAL A 239 14.67 -22.25 11.80
CA VAL A 239 13.84 -21.04 11.93
C VAL A 239 13.45 -20.69 13.37
N ASP A 240 13.85 -21.50 14.35
CA ASP A 240 13.40 -21.36 15.75
C ASP A 240 13.91 -20.11 16.48
N ASP A 241 14.87 -19.41 15.88
CA ASP A 241 15.45 -18.13 16.29
C ASP A 241 15.06 -16.96 15.37
N LEU A 242 14.15 -17.16 14.41
CA LEU A 242 13.78 -16.14 13.41
C LEU A 242 12.51 -15.35 13.74
N ALA A 243 11.76 -15.69 14.79
CA ALA A 243 10.46 -15.07 15.09
C ALA A 243 10.50 -13.54 15.13
N SER A 244 11.46 -12.94 15.86
CA SER A 244 11.59 -11.48 15.95
C SER A 244 11.95 -10.83 14.62
N TRP A 245 12.75 -11.48 13.77
CA TRP A 245 13.08 -10.98 12.43
C TRP A 245 11.87 -11.07 11.49
N ILE A 246 11.05 -12.12 11.60
CA ILE A 246 9.79 -12.22 10.84
C ILE A 246 8.80 -11.15 11.31
N GLU A 247 8.63 -10.95 12.62
CA GLU A 247 7.77 -9.91 13.18
C GLU A 247 8.23 -8.50 12.75
N GLU A 248 9.53 -8.21 12.81
CA GLU A 248 10.13 -6.94 12.36
C GLU A 248 9.87 -6.68 10.87
N LYS A 249 10.11 -7.66 9.99
CA LYS A 249 9.99 -7.48 8.54
C LYS A 249 8.56 -7.56 8.04
N ALA A 250 7.74 -8.43 8.62
CA ALA A 250 6.33 -8.49 8.27
C ALA A 250 5.54 -7.29 8.80
N GLY A 251 5.92 -6.76 9.96
CA GLY A 251 5.32 -5.57 10.57
C GLY A 251 5.87 -4.23 10.08
N ALA A 252 6.92 -4.23 9.25
CA ALA A 252 7.46 -3.02 8.66
C ALA A 252 6.41 -2.31 7.78
N THR A 253 6.33 -0.99 7.91
CA THR A 253 5.48 -0.17 7.04
C THR A 253 6.06 -0.12 5.63
N ARG A 254 5.17 -0.06 4.63
CA ARG A 254 5.55 0.07 3.22
C ARG A 254 6.29 1.40 2.98
N ILE A 255 7.03 1.42 1.88
CA ILE A 255 7.77 2.58 1.38
C ILE A 255 7.36 2.84 -0.06
N VAL A 256 7.58 4.07 -0.50
CA VAL A 256 7.67 4.36 -1.93
C VAL A 256 9.02 3.86 -2.42
N ASP A 257 8.99 3.01 -3.42
CA ASP A 257 10.16 2.39 -4.06
C ASP A 257 9.78 2.14 -5.53
N PHE A 258 10.09 3.09 -6.41
CA PHE A 258 9.77 3.03 -7.83
C PHE A 258 10.69 2.08 -8.59
N ASN A 259 11.83 1.71 -7.99
CA ASN A 259 12.91 0.96 -8.62
C ASN A 259 13.08 -0.48 -8.08
N GLY A 260 12.38 -0.81 -6.99
CA GLY A 260 12.22 -2.15 -6.42
C GLY A 260 13.43 -2.69 -5.69
N ASP A 261 14.27 -1.85 -5.08
CA ASP A 261 15.50 -2.27 -4.37
C ASP A 261 15.38 -2.32 -2.84
N ALA A 262 14.17 -2.12 -2.31
CA ALA A 262 13.85 -1.98 -0.89
C ALA A 262 14.52 -0.76 -0.21
N VAL A 263 14.88 0.27 -0.97
CA VAL A 263 15.27 1.60 -0.47
C VAL A 263 14.19 2.60 -0.85
N GLU A 264 13.98 3.60 0.02
CA GLU A 264 12.91 4.57 -0.11
C GLU A 264 13.28 5.64 -1.15
N ASP A 265 12.43 5.77 -2.18
CA ASP A 265 12.44 6.81 -3.19
C ASP A 265 11.47 7.94 -2.79
N ILE A 266 11.55 9.11 -3.42
CA ILE A 266 10.66 10.26 -3.18
C ILE A 266 10.27 10.91 -4.51
N ALA A 267 8.98 11.15 -4.74
CA ALA A 267 8.49 12.00 -5.83
C ALA A 267 8.19 13.41 -5.31
N ILE A 268 8.59 14.45 -6.06
CA ILE A 268 8.45 15.87 -5.65
C ILE A 268 7.92 16.69 -6.82
N GLY A 269 6.76 17.32 -6.67
CA GLY A 269 6.16 18.18 -7.69
C GLY A 269 6.73 19.60 -7.72
N ASP A 270 6.76 20.18 -8.92
CA ASP A 270 7.11 21.57 -9.21
C ASP A 270 6.18 22.09 -10.32
N PRO A 271 4.86 22.23 -10.05
CA PRO A 271 3.84 22.43 -11.08
C PRO A 271 4.01 23.75 -11.86
N MET A 272 4.68 24.75 -11.27
CA MET A 272 4.96 26.02 -11.96
C MET A 272 6.21 25.99 -12.85
N ALA A 273 6.93 24.86 -12.94
CA ALA A 273 8.12 24.77 -13.76
C ALA A 273 7.84 25.01 -15.25
N THR A 274 8.84 25.54 -15.96
CA THR A 274 8.82 25.68 -17.42
C THR A 274 9.43 24.44 -18.07
N VAL A 275 8.70 23.81 -18.99
CA VAL A 275 9.12 22.64 -19.79
C VAL A 275 9.01 23.03 -21.26
N GLY A 276 9.96 22.64 -22.13
CA GLY A 276 9.93 22.94 -23.58
C GLY A 276 10.09 24.42 -24.00
N GLY A 277 9.75 25.36 -23.11
CA GLY A 277 9.48 26.78 -23.41
C GLY A 277 8.12 27.24 -22.86
N ASP A 278 7.27 26.28 -22.52
CA ASP A 278 5.91 26.42 -22.04
C ASP A 278 5.92 26.66 -20.53
N THR A 279 5.43 27.85 -20.15
CA THR A 279 5.47 28.33 -18.77
C THR A 279 4.40 27.65 -17.94
N THR A 280 4.76 27.21 -16.72
CA THR A 280 3.84 26.56 -15.77
C THR A 280 3.17 25.28 -16.30
N ALA A 281 3.87 24.58 -17.21
CA ALA A 281 3.53 23.22 -17.63
C ALA A 281 3.70 22.21 -16.49
N GLY A 282 4.72 22.42 -15.64
CA GLY A 282 5.00 21.58 -14.48
C GLY A 282 5.87 20.35 -14.74
N LEU A 283 6.41 19.78 -13.66
CA LEU A 283 7.24 18.58 -13.68
C LEU A 283 7.22 17.87 -12.32
N VAL A 284 7.66 16.61 -12.32
CA VAL A 284 7.96 15.84 -11.11
C VAL A 284 9.44 15.46 -11.09
N ARG A 285 10.09 15.56 -9.93
CA ARG A 285 11.44 15.04 -9.70
C ARG A 285 11.38 13.82 -8.79
N VAL A 286 11.88 12.69 -9.27
CA VAL A 286 12.05 11.47 -8.47
C VAL A 286 13.48 11.42 -7.97
N VAL A 287 13.66 11.44 -6.65
CA VAL A 287 14.95 11.20 -6.00
C VAL A 287 15.01 9.72 -5.63
N HIS A 288 15.92 8.98 -6.27
CA HIS A 288 16.10 7.57 -5.96
C HIS A 288 16.98 7.36 -4.71
N GLY A 289 16.53 6.44 -3.86
CA GLY A 289 17.18 6.05 -2.63
C GLY A 289 18.62 5.56 -2.81
N GLY A 290 19.38 5.56 -1.72
CA GLY A 290 20.76 5.03 -1.70
C GLY A 290 21.78 5.78 -2.57
N GLY A 291 21.42 6.96 -3.10
CA GLY A 291 22.29 7.75 -3.98
C GLY A 291 22.28 7.30 -5.43
N LYS A 292 21.20 6.65 -5.89
CA LYS A 292 21.05 6.15 -7.27
C LYS A 292 20.86 7.24 -8.33
N GLY A 293 20.51 8.46 -7.92
CA GLY A 293 20.39 9.61 -8.80
C GLY A 293 19.00 10.24 -8.73
N ILE A 294 18.70 11.08 -9.72
CA ILE A 294 17.46 11.85 -9.80
C ILE A 294 16.94 11.73 -11.24
N ALA A 295 15.66 11.45 -11.39
CA ALA A 295 14.93 11.54 -12.65
C ALA A 295 14.04 12.79 -12.66
N GLU A 296 13.91 13.45 -13.81
CA GLU A 296 12.97 14.54 -14.06
C GLU A 296 11.92 14.03 -15.05
N ILE A 297 10.65 14.13 -14.65
CA ILE A 297 9.49 13.58 -15.35
C ILE A 297 8.61 14.74 -15.83
N THR A 298 8.29 14.75 -17.12
CA THR A 298 7.44 15.74 -17.79
C THR A 298 6.57 15.04 -18.83
N GLN A 299 5.49 15.69 -19.28
CA GLN A 299 4.66 15.20 -20.40
C GLN A 299 5.41 15.13 -21.74
N ASP A 300 6.53 15.85 -21.89
CA ASP A 300 7.41 15.79 -23.08
C ASP A 300 8.22 14.47 -23.20
N LEU A 301 8.13 13.56 -22.23
CA LEU A 301 8.77 12.24 -22.32
C LEU A 301 7.90 11.29 -23.15
N ASP A 302 8.48 10.63 -24.17
CA ASP A 302 7.81 9.68 -25.10
C ASP A 302 6.91 8.58 -24.47
N TRP A 303 7.00 8.35 -23.17
CA TRP A 303 6.25 7.33 -22.41
C TRP A 303 5.24 7.91 -21.39
N VAL A 304 5.24 9.23 -21.19
CA VAL A 304 4.22 9.95 -20.41
C VAL A 304 3.12 10.43 -21.39
N PRO A 305 1.84 10.21 -21.08
CA PRO A 305 0.73 10.74 -21.88
C PRO A 305 0.67 12.27 -21.97
N GLY A 306 0.00 12.78 -23.00
CA GLY A 306 -0.10 14.21 -23.28
C GLY A 306 1.14 14.81 -23.97
N GLY A 307 1.39 16.08 -23.72
CA GLY A 307 2.59 16.84 -24.09
C GLY A 307 2.55 18.17 -23.33
N ALA A 308 3.68 18.80 -23.03
CA ALA A 308 3.66 19.99 -22.16
C ALA A 308 3.05 21.21 -22.87
N GLU A 309 1.99 21.78 -22.30
CA GLU A 309 1.39 23.07 -22.66
C GLU A 309 1.54 24.08 -21.51
N ALA A 310 1.32 25.37 -21.82
CA ALA A 310 1.51 26.45 -20.85
C ALA A 310 0.30 26.58 -19.91
N GLY A 311 0.34 25.89 -18.75
CA GLY A 311 -0.69 25.98 -17.71
C GLY A 311 -1.16 24.64 -17.15
N ASP A 312 -0.65 23.50 -17.63
CA ASP A 312 -1.18 22.18 -17.24
C ASP A 312 -0.92 21.79 -15.78
N HIS A 313 0.10 22.43 -15.17
CA HIS A 313 0.51 22.23 -13.79
C HIS A 313 0.79 20.76 -13.42
N PHE A 314 1.44 20.03 -14.33
CA PHE A 314 1.82 18.63 -14.15
C PHE A 314 2.63 18.41 -12.87
N GLY A 315 2.21 17.42 -12.09
CA GLY A 315 2.77 17.17 -10.75
C GLY A 315 2.10 17.98 -9.63
N GLY A 316 1.03 18.73 -9.91
CA GLY A 316 0.25 19.47 -8.90
C GLY A 316 -0.22 18.59 -7.74
N HIS A 317 -0.72 17.38 -8.05
CA HIS A 317 -1.10 16.37 -7.07
C HIS A 317 -0.43 15.03 -7.37
N LEU A 318 -0.02 14.32 -6.31
CA LEU A 318 0.68 13.03 -6.38
C LEU A 318 0.05 12.04 -5.39
N ALA A 319 -0.04 10.78 -5.79
CA ALA A 319 -0.33 9.67 -4.88
C ALA A 319 0.42 8.41 -5.33
N THR A 320 0.66 7.46 -4.43
CA THR A 320 1.46 6.25 -4.73
C THR A 320 0.74 4.98 -4.32
N VAL A 321 0.79 3.97 -5.19
CA VAL A 321 0.27 2.63 -4.95
C VAL A 321 0.95 1.65 -5.91
N ASP A 322 1.14 0.39 -5.52
CA ASP A 322 1.45 -0.69 -6.47
C ASP A 322 0.13 -1.09 -7.16
N TYR A 323 -0.26 -0.36 -8.22
CA TYR A 323 -1.55 -0.52 -8.88
C TYR A 323 -1.59 -1.77 -9.75
N ASN A 324 -0.46 -2.08 -10.38
CA ASN A 324 -0.32 -3.24 -11.26
C ASN A 324 -0.01 -4.54 -10.47
N GLU A 325 0.30 -4.43 -9.17
CA GLU A 325 0.63 -5.48 -8.18
C GLU A 325 1.90 -6.30 -8.49
N ASP A 326 2.92 -5.71 -9.14
CA ASP A 326 4.19 -6.38 -9.48
C ASP A 326 5.31 -6.18 -8.45
N GLY A 327 5.13 -5.28 -7.49
CA GLY A 327 6.07 -5.00 -6.41
C GLY A 327 6.86 -3.72 -6.56
N TYR A 328 6.83 -3.06 -7.72
CA TYR A 328 7.29 -1.69 -7.84
C TYR A 328 6.17 -0.75 -7.38
N THR A 329 6.54 0.41 -6.81
CA THR A 329 5.55 1.47 -6.55
C THR A 329 5.22 2.15 -7.87
N ASP A 330 3.93 2.43 -8.13
CA ASP A 330 3.50 3.27 -9.24
C ASP A 330 3.19 4.69 -8.73
N LEU A 331 3.39 5.70 -9.59
CA LEU A 331 3.04 7.09 -9.30
C LEU A 331 1.74 7.47 -10.01
N VAL A 332 0.74 7.89 -9.26
CA VAL A 332 -0.44 8.59 -9.77
C VAL A 332 -0.11 10.08 -9.80
N VAL A 333 -0.25 10.72 -10.97
CA VAL A 333 0.13 12.12 -11.21
C VAL A 333 -0.94 12.83 -12.02
N THR A 334 -1.07 14.14 -11.82
CA THR A 334 -2.11 14.97 -12.45
C THR A 334 -1.52 16.06 -13.32
N ALA A 335 -2.17 16.32 -14.45
CA ALA A 335 -2.17 17.60 -15.14
C ALA A 335 -3.58 18.18 -14.98
N SER A 336 -3.89 18.75 -13.79
CA SER A 336 -5.27 19.07 -13.42
C SER A 336 -5.82 20.34 -14.08
N GLU A 337 -5.00 21.07 -14.83
CA GLU A 337 -5.41 22.22 -15.63
C GLU A 337 -5.16 22.01 -17.15
N GLU A 338 -4.92 20.76 -17.59
CA GLU A 338 -4.78 20.39 -19.02
C GLU A 338 -6.00 20.81 -19.87
N ASN A 339 -5.74 21.25 -21.10
CA ASN A 339 -6.75 21.44 -22.15
C ASN A 339 -7.19 20.11 -22.81
N VAL A 340 -8.35 19.57 -22.43
CA VAL A 340 -8.91 18.39 -23.14
C VAL A 340 -9.63 18.83 -24.42
N GLY A 341 -8.88 18.86 -25.52
CA GLY A 341 -9.36 19.18 -26.87
C GLY A 341 -9.73 20.65 -27.08
N SER A 342 -10.91 21.06 -26.59
CA SER A 342 -11.30 22.49 -26.52
C SER A 342 -11.86 22.90 -25.16
N ALA A 343 -11.88 21.97 -24.20
CA ALA A 343 -12.25 22.23 -22.82
C ALA A 343 -10.99 22.68 -22.06
N VAL A 344 -10.84 23.99 -21.90
CA VAL A 344 -9.76 24.63 -21.13
C VAL A 344 -9.88 24.28 -19.65
N ASP A 345 -8.78 23.93 -18.98
CA ASP A 345 -8.71 23.47 -17.59
C ASP A 345 -9.62 22.26 -17.29
N ALA A 346 -9.75 21.30 -18.22
CA ALA A 346 -10.52 20.07 -17.96
C ALA A 346 -9.72 19.06 -17.11
N GLY A 347 -8.42 18.94 -17.39
CA GLY A 347 -7.49 18.12 -16.62
C GLY A 347 -7.53 16.61 -16.92
N PHE A 348 -6.45 15.91 -16.57
CA PHE A 348 -6.36 14.45 -16.59
C PHE A 348 -5.48 13.87 -15.47
N VAL A 349 -5.54 12.55 -15.31
CA VAL A 349 -4.71 11.78 -14.37
C VAL A 349 -4.02 10.61 -15.08
N ASP A 350 -2.74 10.40 -14.79
CA ASP A 350 -1.96 9.24 -15.23
C ASP A 350 -1.53 8.35 -14.07
N ILE A 351 -1.41 7.04 -14.34
CA ILE A 351 -0.56 6.12 -13.58
C ILE A 351 0.72 5.88 -14.37
N LEU A 352 1.84 6.37 -13.84
CA LEU A 352 3.18 6.07 -14.32
C LEU A 352 3.68 4.83 -13.58
N PHE A 353 3.86 3.73 -14.31
CA PHE A 353 4.24 2.46 -13.69
C PHE A 353 5.73 2.44 -13.29
N GLY A 354 6.00 1.89 -12.11
CA GLY A 354 7.35 1.60 -11.63
C GLY A 354 8.01 0.45 -12.40
N GLY A 355 9.27 0.19 -12.10
CA GLY A 355 10.02 -0.89 -12.74
C GLY A 355 11.49 -0.89 -12.32
N LYS A 356 12.25 -1.90 -12.74
CA LYS A 356 13.63 -2.14 -12.28
C LYS A 356 14.63 -0.98 -12.46
N ASP A 357 14.34 0.00 -13.32
CA ASP A 357 15.16 1.20 -13.55
C ASP A 357 14.44 2.50 -13.11
N GLY A 358 13.34 2.40 -12.36
CA GLY A 358 12.47 3.51 -11.96
C GLY A 358 11.19 3.63 -12.81
N LEU A 359 10.47 4.74 -12.64
CA LEU A 359 9.25 5.06 -13.40
C LEU A 359 9.48 5.00 -14.92
N GLY A 360 8.48 4.51 -15.65
CA GLY A 360 8.54 4.38 -17.11
C GLY A 360 9.38 3.19 -17.61
N SER A 361 10.03 2.44 -16.71
CA SER A 361 10.71 1.18 -17.06
C SER A 361 9.82 -0.07 -16.94
N GLY A 362 8.59 0.09 -16.44
CA GLY A 362 7.53 -0.91 -16.40
C GLY A 362 6.66 -0.97 -17.67
N PRO A 363 5.38 -1.37 -17.54
CA PRO A 363 4.39 -1.23 -18.59
C PRO A 363 4.17 0.23 -19.03
N ALA A 364 3.56 0.42 -20.21
CA ALA A 364 3.13 1.76 -20.64
C ALA A 364 2.12 2.37 -19.66
N ALA A 365 2.21 3.69 -19.45
CA ALA A 365 1.36 4.43 -18.52
C ALA A 365 -0.14 4.23 -18.79
N ARG A 366 -0.94 4.35 -17.74
CA ARG A 366 -2.41 4.31 -17.83
C ARG A 366 -2.98 5.71 -17.69
N HIS A 367 -3.65 6.16 -18.73
CA HIS A 367 -4.19 7.50 -18.86
C HIS A 367 -5.70 7.55 -18.57
N PHE A 368 -6.15 8.59 -17.86
CA PHE A 368 -7.55 8.85 -17.52
C PHE A 368 -7.95 10.28 -17.90
N GLU A 369 -8.70 10.42 -19.00
CA GLU A 369 -9.18 11.67 -19.58
C GLU A 369 -10.70 11.54 -19.84
N GLN A 370 -11.49 12.56 -19.48
CA GLN A 370 -12.94 12.54 -19.68
C GLN A 370 -13.31 12.40 -21.17
N GLY A 371 -14.28 11.54 -21.47
CA GLY A 371 -14.67 11.19 -22.84
C GLY A 371 -13.73 10.21 -23.55
N SER A 372 -12.70 9.70 -22.87
CA SER A 372 -11.72 8.75 -23.40
C SER A 372 -11.63 7.46 -22.58
N GLY A 373 -11.24 6.35 -23.21
CA GLY A 373 -11.07 5.06 -22.54
C GLY A 373 -12.38 4.31 -22.25
N ASN A 374 -12.70 4.10 -20.96
CA ASN A 374 -13.80 3.23 -20.51
C ASN A 374 -14.46 3.74 -19.20
N GLY A 375 -15.48 3.02 -18.72
CA GLY A 375 -16.12 3.31 -17.42
C GLY A 375 -16.92 4.62 -17.42
N ALA A 376 -17.09 5.26 -16.27
CA ALA A 376 -17.70 6.57 -16.16
C ALA A 376 -16.88 7.68 -16.83
N ILE A 377 -15.55 7.68 -16.65
CA ILE A 377 -14.62 8.66 -17.23
C ILE A 377 -14.73 8.68 -18.77
N GLY A 378 -14.75 7.51 -19.41
CA GLY A 378 -14.93 7.43 -20.86
C GLY A 378 -16.35 7.72 -21.37
N ASN A 379 -17.32 7.90 -20.47
CA ASN A 379 -18.71 8.26 -20.79
C ASN A 379 -19.07 9.71 -20.38
N SER A 380 -18.26 10.38 -19.54
CA SER A 380 -18.42 11.80 -19.25
C SER A 380 -17.93 12.65 -20.44
N THR A 381 -18.17 13.96 -20.36
CA THR A 381 -17.74 14.92 -21.38
C THR A 381 -16.79 15.91 -20.70
N PRO A 382 -15.62 16.21 -21.27
CA PRO A 382 -14.74 17.23 -20.71
C PRO A 382 -15.36 18.61 -20.92
N GLU A 383 -15.49 19.38 -19.85
CA GLU A 383 -16.02 20.73 -19.82
C GLU A 383 -14.99 21.72 -19.26
N SER A 384 -15.15 23.01 -19.59
CA SER A 384 -14.15 24.01 -19.22
C SER A 384 -14.13 24.30 -17.72
N GLY A 385 -13.03 23.91 -17.07
CA GLY A 385 -12.80 24.10 -15.65
C GLY A 385 -13.23 22.94 -14.76
N ASP A 386 -13.49 21.74 -15.32
CA ASP A 386 -13.76 20.49 -14.58
C ASP A 386 -12.63 20.13 -13.60
N ARG A 387 -11.39 20.32 -14.06
CA ARG A 387 -10.16 20.16 -13.30
C ARG A 387 -10.04 18.79 -12.63
N MET A 388 -10.23 17.74 -13.43
CA MET A 388 -10.04 16.35 -13.03
C MET A 388 -8.61 16.15 -12.49
N GLY A 389 -8.50 15.71 -11.23
CA GLY A 389 -7.23 15.55 -10.54
C GLY A 389 -6.88 16.64 -9.51
N VAL A 390 -7.71 17.66 -9.29
CA VAL A 390 -7.47 18.67 -8.20
C VAL A 390 -7.39 18.04 -6.80
N SER A 391 -7.87 16.82 -6.62
CA SER A 391 -7.50 16.01 -5.47
C SER A 391 -7.32 14.54 -5.85
N LEU A 392 -6.36 13.88 -5.20
CA LEU A 392 -6.04 12.47 -5.38
C LEU A 392 -5.90 11.76 -4.04
N ALA A 393 -6.38 10.52 -4.00
CA ALA A 393 -5.98 9.54 -3.00
C ALA A 393 -5.78 8.18 -3.68
N ALA A 394 -4.80 7.41 -3.22
CA ALA A 394 -4.58 6.05 -3.68
C ALA A 394 -4.20 5.15 -2.49
N GLY A 395 -4.48 3.86 -2.59
CA GLY A 395 -4.21 2.93 -1.52
C GLY A 395 -4.62 1.50 -1.87
N THR A 396 -4.68 0.64 -0.85
CA THR A 396 -5.18 -0.73 -0.99
C THR A 396 -6.27 -1.01 0.03
N THR A 397 -7.30 -1.75 -0.36
CA THR A 397 -8.35 -2.22 0.56
C THR A 397 -7.80 -3.23 1.56
N ALA A 398 -8.58 -3.59 2.58
CA ALA A 398 -8.24 -4.67 3.52
C ALA A 398 -8.01 -6.06 2.87
N GLU A 399 -8.40 -6.25 1.60
CA GLU A 399 -8.08 -7.44 0.80
C GLU A 399 -6.78 -7.31 -0.02
N GLY A 400 -6.09 -6.17 0.06
CA GLY A 400 -4.92 -5.80 -0.75
C GLY A 400 -5.26 -5.37 -2.19
N LYS A 401 -6.52 -5.01 -2.49
CA LYS A 401 -6.87 -4.55 -3.85
C LYS A 401 -6.50 -3.07 -4.00
N PRO A 402 -5.71 -2.66 -5.00
CA PRO A 402 -5.39 -1.26 -5.20
C PRO A 402 -6.62 -0.48 -5.69
N TRP A 403 -6.68 0.78 -5.29
CA TRP A 403 -7.72 1.73 -5.67
C TRP A 403 -7.12 3.13 -5.83
N ILE A 404 -7.75 3.96 -6.64
CA ILE A 404 -7.48 5.39 -6.79
C ILE A 404 -8.82 6.13 -6.71
N LEU A 405 -8.82 7.31 -6.10
CA LEU A 405 -9.96 8.21 -6.01
C LEU A 405 -9.51 9.57 -6.57
N ILE A 406 -10.23 10.07 -7.57
CA ILE A 406 -9.89 11.27 -8.34
C ILE A 406 -10.99 12.31 -8.16
N GLY A 407 -10.68 13.45 -7.56
CA GLY A 407 -11.61 14.58 -7.45
C GLY A 407 -11.70 15.39 -8.74
N THR A 408 -12.91 15.79 -9.12
CA THR A 408 -13.24 16.61 -10.31
C THR A 408 -14.23 17.71 -9.89
N PRO A 409 -13.78 18.69 -9.06
CA PRO A 409 -14.67 19.65 -8.41
C PRO A 409 -15.35 20.64 -9.37
N GLY A 410 -14.90 20.75 -10.63
CA GLY A 410 -15.52 21.63 -11.61
C GLY A 410 -16.69 21.04 -12.39
N GLU A 411 -16.85 19.71 -12.38
CA GLU A 411 -17.85 18.97 -13.18
C GLU A 411 -19.25 19.57 -13.04
N ALA A 412 -19.96 19.75 -14.16
CA ALA A 412 -21.35 20.18 -14.13
C ALA A 412 -22.33 19.01 -14.05
N LEU A 413 -23.28 19.08 -13.11
CA LEU A 413 -24.38 18.13 -13.04
C LEU A 413 -25.61 18.70 -13.78
N GLY A 414 -25.66 18.43 -15.08
CA GLY A 414 -26.74 18.83 -15.97
C GLY A 414 -26.80 20.33 -16.26
N SER A 415 -27.35 21.12 -15.34
CA SER A 415 -27.33 22.60 -15.40
C SER A 415 -26.68 23.25 -14.18
N LEU A 416 -26.17 22.45 -13.26
CA LEU A 416 -25.50 22.87 -12.04
C LEU A 416 -23.99 22.93 -12.32
N ALA A 417 -23.51 24.10 -12.73
CA ALA A 417 -22.08 24.29 -12.99
C ALA A 417 -21.28 24.16 -11.69
N LYS A 418 -20.17 23.42 -11.71
CA LYS A 418 -19.30 23.18 -10.55
C LYS A 418 -20.01 22.59 -9.33
N ALA A 419 -20.97 21.69 -9.57
CA ALA A 419 -21.47 20.81 -8.51
C ALA A 419 -20.38 19.79 -8.11
N GLY A 420 -19.59 19.34 -9.07
CA GLY A 420 -18.42 18.49 -8.85
C GLY A 420 -18.76 16.99 -8.82
N ALA A 421 -17.72 16.19 -8.99
CA ALA A 421 -17.76 14.74 -8.94
C ALA A 421 -16.44 14.16 -8.42
N ALA A 422 -16.43 12.87 -8.12
CA ALA A 422 -15.21 12.09 -7.97
C ALA A 422 -15.32 10.74 -8.70
N TYR A 423 -14.21 10.26 -9.25
CA TYR A 423 -14.12 8.95 -9.90
C TYR A 423 -13.39 7.96 -8.99
N TYR A 424 -14.05 6.85 -8.64
CA TYR A 424 -13.41 5.73 -7.95
C TYR A 424 -12.95 4.68 -8.96
N VAL A 425 -11.65 4.40 -8.96
CA VAL A 425 -10.96 3.55 -9.94
C VAL A 425 -10.39 2.31 -9.26
N HIS A 426 -10.72 1.12 -9.77
CA HIS A 426 -10.20 -0.15 -9.27
C HIS A 426 -10.10 -1.22 -10.38
N GLY A 427 -8.95 -1.89 -10.49
CA GLY A 427 -8.71 -2.82 -11.61
C GLY A 427 -8.79 -2.08 -12.95
N ASP A 428 -9.72 -2.48 -13.83
CA ASP A 428 -10.03 -1.78 -15.08
C ASP A 428 -11.39 -1.05 -15.06
N THR A 429 -12.00 -0.93 -13.89
CA THR A 429 -13.26 -0.22 -13.66
C THR A 429 -13.00 1.17 -13.11
N ASN A 430 -13.76 2.16 -13.60
CA ASN A 430 -13.90 3.46 -12.97
C ASN A 430 -15.40 3.84 -12.94
N ILE A 431 -15.87 4.45 -11.85
CA ILE A 431 -17.27 4.86 -11.67
C ILE A 431 -17.34 6.23 -11.00
N ASP A 432 -18.33 7.02 -11.42
CA ASP A 432 -18.72 8.32 -10.91
C ASP A 432 -19.39 8.25 -9.51
N ILE A 433 -19.09 9.26 -8.70
CA ILE A 433 -19.72 9.55 -7.41
C ILE A 433 -19.92 11.08 -7.34
N ASN A 434 -21.13 11.52 -7.01
CA ASN A 434 -21.53 12.92 -6.87
C ASN A 434 -22.73 13.02 -5.89
N GLN A 435 -23.21 14.22 -5.57
CA GLN A 435 -24.33 14.38 -4.63
C GLN A 435 -25.69 13.90 -5.18
N ASP A 436 -25.85 13.73 -6.50
CA ASP A 436 -26.98 13.02 -7.11
C ASP A 436 -26.90 11.48 -6.97
N THR A 437 -25.76 10.94 -6.55
CA THR A 437 -25.55 9.50 -6.36
C THR A 437 -26.31 8.99 -5.13
N ALA A 438 -26.97 7.83 -5.26
CA ALA A 438 -27.88 7.33 -4.24
C ALA A 438 -27.24 7.21 -2.84
N ASN A 439 -27.85 7.91 -1.88
CA ASN A 439 -27.48 8.02 -0.47
C ASN A 439 -26.23 8.88 -0.17
N VAL A 440 -25.62 9.55 -1.15
CA VAL A 440 -24.67 10.64 -0.87
C VAL A 440 -25.45 11.78 -0.17
N PRO A 441 -24.88 12.42 0.87
CA PRO A 441 -25.50 13.54 1.59
C PRO A 441 -25.56 14.82 0.73
N GLY A 442 -26.34 15.80 1.19
CA GLY A 442 -26.60 17.04 0.46
C GLY A 442 -27.68 16.89 -0.61
N ALA A 443 -28.00 17.99 -1.29
CA ALA A 443 -28.50 17.95 -2.65
C ALA A 443 -27.32 18.25 -3.60
N SER A 444 -27.56 18.42 -4.91
CA SER A 444 -26.55 19.03 -5.79
C SER A 444 -26.94 20.47 -6.09
N GLU A 445 -26.03 21.38 -5.83
CA GLU A 445 -26.16 22.80 -6.07
C GLU A 445 -24.99 23.30 -6.95
N ALA A 446 -25.13 24.52 -7.49
CA ALA A 446 -24.10 25.08 -8.38
C ALA A 446 -23.01 25.77 -7.56
N GLY A 447 -21.84 25.13 -7.44
CA GLY A 447 -20.69 25.64 -6.71
C GLY A 447 -20.20 24.77 -5.55
N ASP A 448 -20.89 23.66 -5.24
CA ASP A 448 -20.58 22.75 -4.14
C ASP A 448 -19.15 22.19 -4.19
N ALA A 449 -18.66 22.00 -5.43
CA ALA A 449 -17.34 21.52 -5.74
C ALA A 449 -17.02 20.17 -5.05
N PHE A 450 -17.96 19.22 -5.09
CA PHE A 450 -17.77 17.85 -4.62
C PHE A 450 -16.53 17.23 -5.29
N GLY A 451 -15.63 16.65 -4.48
CA GLY A 451 -14.33 16.20 -4.97
C GLY A 451 -13.22 17.26 -4.87
N THR A 452 -13.46 18.40 -4.20
CA THR A 452 -12.38 19.36 -3.89
C THR A 452 -11.31 18.72 -2.99
N SER A 453 -11.72 17.82 -2.10
CA SER A 453 -10.81 17.00 -1.29
C SER A 453 -11.25 15.54 -1.33
N VAL A 454 -10.28 14.63 -1.32
CA VAL A 454 -10.50 13.19 -1.23
C VAL A 454 -9.44 12.55 -0.32
N THR A 455 -9.82 11.48 0.38
CA THR A 455 -8.90 10.68 1.20
C THR A 455 -9.41 9.25 1.33
N GLY A 456 -8.58 8.33 1.83
CA GLY A 456 -9.00 6.95 2.06
C GLY A 456 -7.93 6.08 2.72
N ASP A 457 -8.35 4.91 3.19
CA ASP A 457 -7.50 3.91 3.83
C ASP A 457 -7.84 2.49 3.35
N ALA A 458 -7.71 1.47 4.21
CA ALA A 458 -8.05 0.08 3.85
C ALA A 458 -9.54 -0.25 4.00
N ASN A 459 -10.31 0.60 4.70
CA ASN A 459 -11.68 0.38 5.12
C ASN A 459 -12.64 1.33 4.40
N PHE A 460 -12.32 2.63 4.36
CA PHE A 460 -13.20 3.68 3.86
C PHE A 460 -12.47 4.69 2.96
N ILE A 461 -13.27 5.44 2.21
CA ILE A 461 -12.89 6.65 1.48
C ILE A 461 -13.80 7.80 1.92
N ALA A 462 -13.33 9.03 1.82
CA ALA A 462 -14.14 10.23 2.06
C ALA A 462 -13.90 11.28 0.95
N ILE A 463 -14.96 12.02 0.63
CA ILE A 463 -15.00 13.04 -0.42
C ILE A 463 -15.68 14.30 0.14
N GLY A 464 -15.03 15.46 0.03
CA GLY A 464 -15.55 16.74 0.50
C GLY A 464 -16.19 17.60 -0.59
N ALA A 465 -17.23 18.35 -0.21
CA ALA A 465 -17.85 19.43 -0.96
C ALA A 465 -17.84 20.73 -0.12
N PRO A 466 -16.69 21.42 0.01
CA PRO A 466 -16.55 22.61 0.85
C PRO A 466 -17.31 23.85 0.32
N GLY A 467 -17.81 23.81 -0.92
CA GLY A 467 -18.65 24.86 -1.49
C GLY A 467 -20.14 24.75 -1.07
N ASP A 468 -20.57 23.59 -0.56
CA ASP A 468 -21.98 23.33 -0.25
C ASP A 468 -22.55 24.34 0.77
N ALA A 469 -23.85 24.63 0.62
CA ALA A 469 -24.60 25.56 1.43
C ALA A 469 -25.45 24.80 2.46
N ILE A 470 -25.00 24.79 3.71
CA ILE A 470 -25.75 24.17 4.81
C ILE A 470 -26.84 25.14 5.27
N GLY A 471 -28.09 24.83 4.92
CA GLY A 471 -29.26 25.65 5.26
C GLY A 471 -29.31 27.00 4.53
N GLY A 472 -28.71 28.02 5.12
CA GLY A 472 -28.59 29.36 4.53
C GLY A 472 -27.16 29.84 4.34
N ASP A 473 -26.19 29.04 4.79
CA ASP A 473 -24.81 29.45 5.00
C ASP A 473 -23.91 28.88 3.89
N ALA A 474 -23.60 29.75 2.93
CA ALA A 474 -22.94 29.37 1.69
C ALA A 474 -21.45 29.08 1.89
N ASN A 475 -20.94 27.99 1.28
CA ASN A 475 -19.59 27.47 1.50
C ASN A 475 -19.34 27.09 2.99
N ALA A 476 -20.38 26.60 3.66
CA ALA A 476 -20.23 25.97 4.97
C ALA A 476 -19.60 24.57 4.80
N GLY A 477 -20.04 23.83 3.77
CA GLY A 477 -19.41 22.59 3.31
C GLY A 477 -19.97 21.29 3.93
N ASN A 478 -19.85 20.19 3.18
CA ASN A 478 -20.20 18.84 3.60
C ASN A 478 -19.12 17.80 3.22
N LEU A 479 -19.26 16.56 3.70
CA LEU A 479 -18.57 15.41 3.14
C LEU A 479 -19.44 14.15 3.09
N ALA A 480 -19.06 13.23 2.20
CA ALA A 480 -19.53 11.86 2.13
C ALA A 480 -18.43 10.87 2.55
N VAL A 481 -18.78 9.83 3.32
CA VAL A 481 -17.92 8.66 3.61
C VAL A 481 -18.50 7.42 2.95
N LEU A 482 -17.68 6.64 2.27
CA LEU A 482 -18.05 5.40 1.59
C LEU A 482 -17.12 4.26 1.99
N SER A 483 -17.59 3.01 1.93
CA SER A 483 -16.76 1.82 2.12
C SER A 483 -16.36 1.19 0.79
N HIS A 484 -15.22 0.49 0.75
CA HIS A 484 -14.79 -0.26 -0.44
C HIS A 484 -15.68 -1.46 -0.81
N LYS A 485 -16.73 -1.74 -0.02
CA LYS A 485 -17.74 -2.72 -0.42
C LYS A 485 -18.55 -2.14 -1.58
N LEU A 486 -18.46 -2.80 -2.72
CA LEU A 486 -19.16 -2.38 -3.93
C LEU A 486 -20.63 -2.83 -3.92
N ASP A 487 -21.50 -2.03 -4.54
CA ASP A 487 -22.90 -2.34 -4.78
C ASP A 487 -23.12 -3.19 -6.05
N ALA A 488 -24.35 -3.25 -6.56
CA ALA A 488 -24.69 -4.03 -7.76
C ALA A 488 -24.22 -3.39 -9.08
N ASP A 489 -24.02 -2.07 -9.10
CA ASP A 489 -23.48 -1.31 -10.24
C ASP A 489 -21.94 -1.24 -10.18
N GLY A 490 -21.35 -1.58 -9.03
CA GLY A 490 -19.92 -1.57 -8.76
C GLY A 490 -19.45 -0.35 -7.95
N ARG A 491 -20.35 0.52 -7.48
CA ARG A 491 -20.00 1.73 -6.73
C ARG A 491 -19.61 1.40 -5.29
N PRO A 492 -18.62 2.08 -4.69
CA PRO A 492 -18.42 2.09 -3.25
C PRO A 492 -19.72 2.45 -2.52
N THR A 493 -20.05 1.69 -1.47
CA THR A 493 -21.31 1.91 -0.75
C THR A 493 -21.19 3.07 0.23
N VAL A 494 -22.07 4.07 0.11
CA VAL A 494 -22.13 5.20 1.04
C VAL A 494 -22.47 4.70 2.44
N VAL A 495 -21.72 5.21 3.42
CA VAL A 495 -21.78 4.84 4.84
C VAL A 495 -22.48 5.92 5.64
N THR A 496 -22.05 7.17 5.47
CA THR A 496 -22.58 8.32 6.20
C THR A 496 -22.22 9.64 5.50
N GLY A 497 -22.89 10.72 5.88
CA GLY A 497 -22.51 12.09 5.56
C GLY A 497 -22.25 12.89 6.84
N MET A 498 -21.50 13.99 6.72
CA MET A 498 -21.20 14.91 7.81
C MET A 498 -21.15 16.36 7.32
N ASP A 499 -21.58 17.27 8.18
CA ASP A 499 -21.58 18.72 8.04
C ASP A 499 -21.51 19.34 9.47
N GLN A 500 -21.33 20.65 9.60
CA GLN A 500 -21.20 21.30 10.92
C GLN A 500 -22.54 21.49 11.67
N ASP A 501 -23.69 21.36 11.00
CA ASP A 501 -25.03 21.41 11.63
C ASP A 501 -25.46 20.05 12.21
N ASN A 502 -24.68 19.00 11.99
CA ASN A 502 -24.87 17.70 12.61
C ASN A 502 -24.75 17.83 14.13
N GLU A 503 -25.84 17.58 14.87
CA GLU A 503 -25.94 17.71 16.34
C GLU A 503 -24.92 16.89 17.17
N LYS A 504 -24.09 16.06 16.54
CA LYS A 504 -22.94 15.38 17.17
C LYS A 504 -21.60 16.10 17.01
N ILE A 505 -21.44 16.92 15.98
CA ILE A 505 -20.21 17.66 15.69
C ILE A 505 -20.25 18.96 16.51
N SER A 506 -19.08 19.41 16.97
CA SER A 506 -18.98 20.64 17.73
C SER A 506 -18.82 21.82 16.78
N GLY A 507 -19.71 22.81 16.91
CA GLY A 507 -19.79 23.96 16.03
C GLY A 507 -21.24 24.19 15.59
N GLY A 508 -21.39 25.01 14.57
CA GLY A 508 -22.56 25.08 13.69
C GLY A 508 -22.04 25.46 12.30
N ALA A 509 -22.88 25.42 11.27
CA ALA A 509 -22.49 25.95 9.97
C ALA A 509 -22.48 27.48 9.96
N GLU A 510 -21.36 28.08 9.54
CA GLU A 510 -21.23 29.51 9.24
C GLU A 510 -20.79 29.72 7.78
N ALA A 511 -21.23 30.83 7.17
CA ALA A 511 -20.97 31.09 5.76
C ALA A 511 -19.48 31.37 5.49
N GLY A 512 -18.79 30.38 4.91
CA GLY A 512 -17.37 30.46 4.53
C GLY A 512 -16.43 29.54 5.31
N ASP A 513 -16.95 28.70 6.21
CA ASP A 513 -16.19 27.71 6.99
C ASP A 513 -15.36 26.75 6.12
N LYS A 514 -15.95 26.29 5.01
CA LYS A 514 -15.38 25.30 4.10
C LYS A 514 -15.02 23.99 4.82
N PHE A 515 -15.97 23.45 5.58
CA PHE A 515 -15.88 22.10 6.12
C PHE A 515 -15.52 21.11 5.02
N ALA A 516 -14.57 20.22 5.33
CA ALA A 516 -13.98 19.27 4.38
C ALA A 516 -13.16 19.90 3.23
N GLN A 517 -12.65 21.12 3.38
CA GLN A 517 -11.65 21.68 2.45
C GLN A 517 -10.37 20.83 2.37
N ALA A 518 -10.01 20.18 3.48
CA ALA A 518 -8.99 19.14 3.54
C ALA A 518 -9.49 17.95 4.36
N LEU A 519 -9.03 16.75 4.02
CA LEU A 519 -9.40 15.50 4.69
C LEU A 519 -8.18 14.61 4.87
N ALA A 520 -8.07 13.93 6.01
CA ALA A 520 -7.12 12.84 6.19
C ALA A 520 -7.76 11.69 6.98
N LEU A 521 -7.75 10.49 6.39
CA LEU A 521 -8.26 9.28 7.00
C LEU A 521 -7.11 8.32 7.34
N VAL A 522 -7.19 7.64 8.47
CA VAL A 522 -6.21 6.60 8.84
C VAL A 522 -6.86 5.40 9.53
N ALA A 523 -6.53 4.20 9.05
CA ALA A 523 -6.99 2.94 9.63
C ALA A 523 -6.23 2.61 10.92
N TYR A 524 -6.94 2.11 11.93
CA TYR A 524 -6.36 1.61 13.15
C TYR A 524 -7.06 0.36 13.68
N ARG A 525 -6.33 -0.39 14.51
CA ARG A 525 -6.82 -1.58 15.18
C ARG A 525 -7.37 -1.21 16.56
N PRO A 526 -8.70 -1.29 16.79
CA PRO A 526 -9.27 -1.05 18.10
C PRO A 526 -8.92 -2.19 19.07
N SER A 527 -9.03 -1.90 20.37
CA SER A 527 -8.73 -2.89 21.41
C SER A 527 -9.63 -4.11 21.29
N GLY A 528 -9.03 -5.30 21.25
CA GLY A 528 -9.74 -6.59 21.10
C GLY A 528 -9.97 -7.05 19.66
N ALA A 529 -9.79 -6.20 18.64
CA ALA A 529 -9.82 -6.63 17.24
C ALA A 529 -8.53 -7.40 16.86
N ALA A 530 -8.58 -8.16 15.76
CA ALA A 530 -7.41 -8.84 15.19
C ALA A 530 -6.61 -7.96 14.21
N THR A 531 -7.29 -7.04 13.53
CA THR A 531 -6.77 -6.21 12.42
C THR A 531 -7.27 -4.76 12.56
N ALA A 532 -6.81 -3.87 11.68
CA ALA A 532 -7.29 -2.49 11.60
C ALA A 532 -8.68 -2.42 10.94
N THR A 533 -9.74 -2.49 11.74
CA THR A 533 -11.14 -2.51 11.28
C THR A 533 -11.84 -1.16 11.31
N ASP A 534 -11.24 -0.20 11.99
CA ASP A 534 -11.81 1.11 12.29
C ASP A 534 -10.88 2.19 11.75
N SER A 535 -11.39 3.41 11.61
CA SER A 535 -10.64 4.53 11.03
C SER A 535 -10.90 5.81 11.81
N ILE A 536 -9.92 6.72 11.83
CA ILE A 536 -10.11 8.10 12.32
C ILE A 536 -10.04 9.04 11.12
N LEU A 537 -11.07 9.87 10.96
CA LEU A 537 -11.15 10.93 9.96
C LEU A 537 -10.85 12.27 10.64
N ALA A 538 -9.88 13.00 10.11
CA ALA A 538 -9.64 14.41 10.40
C ALA A 538 -10.23 15.26 9.27
N ILE A 539 -11.01 16.28 9.64
CA ILE A 539 -11.79 17.11 8.72
C ILE A 539 -11.40 18.57 8.93
N GLY A 540 -10.76 19.19 7.94
CA GLY A 540 -10.38 20.60 7.99
C GLY A 540 -11.55 21.51 7.67
N SER A 541 -11.71 22.58 8.45
CA SER A 541 -12.60 23.71 8.19
C SER A 541 -11.78 24.99 8.38
N PRO A 542 -10.96 25.39 7.39
CA PRO A 542 -9.99 26.49 7.55
C PRO A 542 -10.64 27.88 7.55
N GLY A 543 -11.92 28.00 7.21
CA GLY A 543 -12.68 29.25 7.30
C GLY A 543 -13.23 29.54 8.69
N GLU A 544 -13.37 28.51 9.55
CA GLU A 544 -14.00 28.57 10.88
C GLU A 544 -13.56 29.80 11.69
N ALA A 545 -14.54 30.46 12.31
CA ALA A 545 -14.30 31.63 13.14
C ALA A 545 -14.14 31.27 14.64
N LEU A 546 -12.90 31.25 15.16
CA LEU A 546 -12.60 30.88 16.55
C LEU A 546 -12.23 32.07 17.44
N PRO A 547 -12.49 32.03 18.76
CA PRO A 547 -12.12 33.11 19.67
C PRO A 547 -10.75 32.81 20.29
N ALA A 548 -9.82 33.79 20.23
CA ALA A 548 -8.45 33.64 20.75
C ALA A 548 -8.36 33.41 22.28
N GLU A 549 -9.45 33.65 23.00
CA GLU A 549 -9.61 33.38 24.42
C GLU A 549 -11.08 33.08 24.73
N THR A 550 -11.36 32.30 25.79
CA THR A 550 -12.73 31.88 26.12
C THR A 550 -13.67 33.08 26.33
N GLY A 551 -14.64 33.25 25.43
CA GLY A 551 -15.60 34.37 25.45
C GLY A 551 -15.08 35.67 24.81
N GLY A 552 -13.94 35.62 24.11
CA GLY A 552 -13.40 36.70 23.29
C GLY A 552 -14.18 36.91 21.98
N ALA A 553 -13.67 37.82 21.14
CA ALA A 553 -14.22 38.04 19.80
C ALA A 553 -13.72 36.98 18.82
N GLN A 554 -14.60 36.52 17.93
CA GLN A 554 -14.26 35.56 16.86
C GLN A 554 -13.21 36.14 15.89
N ARG A 555 -12.29 35.29 15.45
CA ARG A 555 -11.31 35.53 14.40
C ARG A 555 -11.73 34.73 13.16
N ALA A 556 -12.20 35.41 12.13
CA ALA A 556 -12.61 34.75 10.89
C ALA A 556 -11.39 34.15 10.17
N GLY A 557 -11.50 32.92 9.66
CA GLY A 557 -10.40 32.22 9.02
C GLY A 557 -9.27 31.79 9.97
N ALA A 558 -9.56 31.66 11.27
CA ALA A 558 -8.65 30.97 12.19
C ALA A 558 -8.52 29.50 11.80
N GLY A 559 -9.64 28.87 11.47
CA GLY A 559 -9.69 27.49 11.04
C GLY A 559 -9.70 26.48 12.19
N ASN A 560 -10.10 25.25 11.88
CA ASN A 560 -10.33 24.19 12.85
C ASN A 560 -10.23 22.81 12.19
N VAL A 561 -9.97 21.75 12.99
CA VAL A 561 -9.97 20.36 12.51
C VAL A 561 -10.82 19.47 13.41
N MET A 562 -11.86 18.85 12.86
CA MET A 562 -12.75 17.95 13.59
C MET A 562 -12.25 16.51 13.47
N LEU A 563 -12.14 15.80 14.59
CA LEU A 563 -11.83 14.37 14.62
C LEU A 563 -13.07 13.52 14.83
N VAL A 564 -13.24 12.51 13.97
CA VAL A 564 -14.35 11.54 14.02
C VAL A 564 -13.80 10.12 13.95
N HIS A 565 -14.23 9.26 14.88
CA HIS A 565 -13.97 7.81 14.83
C HIS A 565 -15.08 7.12 14.04
N ILE A 566 -14.71 6.41 12.98
CA ILE A 566 -15.57 5.58 12.13
C ILE A 566 -15.29 4.11 12.45
N LYS A 567 -16.34 3.37 12.82
CA LYS A 567 -16.26 1.95 13.21
C LYS A 567 -16.41 1.05 12.00
N ALA A 568 -16.01 -0.21 12.14
CA ALA A 568 -16.14 -1.25 11.11
C ALA A 568 -17.55 -1.46 10.53
N ASP A 569 -18.61 -1.09 11.26
CA ASP A 569 -20.00 -1.17 10.81
C ASP A 569 -20.51 0.11 10.13
N GLY A 570 -19.65 1.12 10.02
CA GLY A 570 -19.97 2.43 9.45
C GLY A 570 -20.60 3.42 10.43
N THR A 571 -20.88 3.03 11.67
CA THR A 571 -21.31 3.98 12.70
C THR A 571 -20.13 4.84 13.18
N TRP A 572 -20.40 6.07 13.58
CA TRP A 572 -19.36 7.03 13.94
C TRP A 572 -19.67 7.86 15.19
N GLU A 573 -18.59 8.32 15.83
CA GLU A 573 -18.57 9.13 17.05
C GLU A 573 -17.62 10.32 16.87
N TYR A 574 -18.11 11.53 17.11
CA TYR A 574 -17.26 12.72 17.21
C TYR A 574 -16.34 12.61 18.44
N MET A 575 -15.08 12.98 18.27
CA MET A 575 -14.05 12.86 19.30
C MET A 575 -13.78 14.20 19.99
N HIS A 576 -13.22 15.15 19.25
CA HIS A 576 -12.92 16.53 19.66
C HIS A 576 -12.39 17.31 18.44
N ALA A 577 -12.13 18.60 18.63
CA ALA A 577 -11.51 19.47 17.63
C ALA A 577 -10.06 19.82 17.99
N LEU A 578 -9.22 20.00 16.97
CA LEU A 578 -7.83 20.46 17.01
C LEU A 578 -7.76 21.86 16.41
N ASN A 579 -7.13 22.78 17.14
CA ASN A 579 -6.80 24.14 16.70
C ASN A 579 -5.62 24.66 17.53
N GLN A 580 -5.08 25.83 17.18
CA GLN A 580 -4.04 26.51 17.95
C GLN A 580 -4.48 26.85 19.38
N GLY A 581 -3.51 27.17 20.23
CA GLY A 581 -3.76 27.53 21.62
C GLY A 581 -4.57 28.81 21.79
N THR A 582 -5.48 28.76 22.75
CA THR A 582 -5.89 29.95 23.49
C THR A 582 -4.86 30.21 24.58
N GLY A 583 -4.71 31.46 25.03
CA GLY A 583 -3.79 31.81 26.13
C GLY A 583 -4.11 31.20 27.51
N THR A 584 -4.97 30.18 27.57
CA THR A 584 -5.46 29.49 28.76
C THR A 584 -5.39 27.96 28.70
N ASP A 585 -4.94 27.36 27.59
CA ASP A 585 -4.78 25.90 27.44
C ASP A 585 -3.31 25.47 27.27
N ASP A 586 -3.09 24.21 26.88
CA ASP A 586 -1.79 23.55 26.74
C ASP A 586 -1.34 23.35 25.27
N ARG A 587 -2.07 23.90 24.29
CA ARG A 587 -1.75 23.79 22.87
C ARG A 587 -0.77 24.89 22.44
N SER A 588 -0.05 24.63 21.37
CA SER A 588 0.89 25.60 20.76
C SER A 588 0.23 26.53 19.74
N GLY A 589 0.95 27.57 19.32
CA GLY A 589 0.44 28.63 18.43
C GLY A 589 -0.51 29.62 19.12
N THR A 590 -0.98 30.62 18.39
CA THR A 590 -1.97 31.59 18.86
C THR A 590 -3.02 31.85 17.79
N ILE A 591 -4.31 31.72 18.15
CA ILE A 591 -5.42 31.98 17.23
C ILE A 591 -5.46 33.46 16.82
N GLU A 592 -5.15 33.72 15.55
CA GLU A 592 -5.25 34.98 14.84
C GLU A 592 -6.29 34.88 13.71
N ALA A 593 -6.27 35.78 12.72
CA ALA A 593 -7.32 35.88 11.71
C ALA A 593 -6.72 35.70 10.29
N GLY A 594 -6.82 34.50 9.76
CA GLY A 594 -6.28 34.13 8.44
C GLY A 594 -5.39 32.88 8.48
N ASP A 595 -5.02 32.41 9.67
CA ASP A 595 -4.14 31.28 10.00
C ASP A 595 -4.49 30.04 9.18
N GLY A 596 -5.79 29.79 9.01
CA GLY A 596 -6.34 28.74 8.16
C GLY A 596 -6.00 27.34 8.65
N VAL A 597 -6.05 27.08 9.96
CA VAL A 597 -5.77 25.77 10.54
C VAL A 597 -6.61 24.69 9.86
N GLY A 598 -5.95 23.64 9.38
CA GLY A 598 -6.62 22.57 8.64
C GLY A 598 -6.74 22.82 7.14
N SER A 599 -6.04 23.82 6.59
CA SER A 599 -5.93 24.01 5.13
C SER A 599 -5.28 22.84 4.41
N ALA A 600 -4.43 22.07 5.10
CA ALA A 600 -3.90 20.80 4.65
C ALA A 600 -3.84 19.80 5.81
N LEU A 601 -4.01 18.51 5.53
CA LEU A 601 -4.01 17.44 6.52
C LEU A 601 -3.27 16.20 6.00
N SER A 602 -2.49 15.54 6.87
CA SER A 602 -1.94 14.21 6.58
C SER A 602 -1.89 13.36 7.85
N ALA A 603 -2.51 12.17 7.83
CA ALA A 603 -2.66 11.29 8.98
C ALA A 603 -1.85 9.98 8.79
N VAL A 604 -1.31 9.46 9.90
CA VAL A 604 -0.40 8.31 9.88
C VAL A 604 -0.63 7.36 11.06
N ASN A 605 -0.55 6.06 10.77
CA ASN A 605 -0.45 4.99 11.77
C ASN A 605 0.94 4.34 11.66
N THR A 606 1.79 4.55 12.65
CA THR A 606 3.17 4.01 12.64
C THR A 606 3.28 2.55 13.05
N ALA A 607 2.22 1.98 13.63
CA ALA A 607 2.18 0.59 14.08
C ALA A 607 0.83 -0.06 13.72
N PRO A 608 0.51 -0.26 12.43
CA PRO A 608 -0.81 -0.72 11.98
C PRO A 608 -1.22 -2.13 12.47
N ARG A 609 -0.28 -2.90 13.02
CA ARG A 609 -0.52 -4.22 13.64
C ARG A 609 -0.77 -4.16 15.15
N GLU A 610 -0.38 -3.07 15.81
CA GLU A 610 -0.60 -2.85 17.24
C GLU A 610 -1.98 -2.25 17.50
N VAL A 611 -2.43 -2.24 18.75
CA VAL A 611 -3.66 -1.50 19.12
C VAL A 611 -3.37 0.00 18.99
N GLY A 612 -4.24 0.74 18.31
CA GLY A 612 -4.08 2.19 18.13
C GLY A 612 -3.92 2.94 19.45
N SER A 613 -3.04 3.93 19.46
CA SER A 613 -2.69 4.71 20.65
C SER A 613 -2.26 6.13 20.28
N ALA A 614 -2.16 7.00 21.29
CA ALA A 614 -1.66 8.36 21.12
C ALA A 614 -0.19 8.47 20.64
N ALA A 615 0.58 7.38 20.76
CA ALA A 615 1.94 7.29 20.26
C ALA A 615 2.00 6.85 18.80
N THR A 616 1.03 6.04 18.35
CA THR A 616 1.06 5.39 17.03
C THR A 616 0.20 6.09 15.98
N LEU A 617 -0.83 6.84 16.39
CA LEU A 617 -1.74 7.55 15.50
C LEU A 617 -1.51 9.07 15.59
N LYS A 618 -0.96 9.64 14.52
CA LYS A 618 -0.61 11.07 14.43
C LYS A 618 -1.27 11.72 13.22
N VAL A 619 -1.43 13.04 13.28
CA VAL A 619 -1.84 13.89 12.16
C VAL A 619 -0.95 15.12 12.11
N ALA A 620 -0.54 15.53 10.92
CA ALA A 620 0.04 16.85 10.66
C ALA A 620 -1.07 17.76 10.13
N VAL A 621 -1.13 18.97 10.67
CA VAL A 621 -2.12 20.00 10.32
C VAL A 621 -1.38 21.22 9.81
N GLY A 622 -1.70 21.66 8.59
CA GLY A 622 -1.15 22.88 8.01
C GLY A 622 -1.82 24.13 8.57
N VAL A 623 -1.02 25.14 8.88
CA VAL A 623 -1.45 26.48 9.31
C VAL A 623 -0.72 27.53 8.43
N PRO A 624 -1.02 27.61 7.13
CA PRO A 624 -0.21 28.37 6.16
C PRO A 624 -0.38 29.89 6.24
N GLY A 625 -1.35 30.40 7.01
CA GLY A 625 -1.54 31.82 7.26
C GLY A 625 -0.89 32.34 8.55
N GLU A 626 -0.16 31.51 9.29
CA GLU A 626 0.40 31.90 10.60
C GLU A 626 1.47 33.01 10.49
N ASP A 627 1.32 34.05 11.33
CA ASP A 627 2.27 35.14 11.49
C ASP A 627 3.33 34.79 12.56
N LEU A 628 4.55 34.44 12.13
CA LEU A 628 5.61 33.98 13.05
C LEU A 628 6.55 35.11 13.46
N ALA A 629 6.58 35.43 14.76
CA ALA A 629 7.40 36.50 15.34
C ALA A 629 7.24 37.88 14.64
N GLY A 630 6.07 38.13 14.03
CA GLY A 630 5.77 39.33 13.25
C GLY A 630 6.21 39.27 11.78
N VAL A 631 6.57 38.10 11.28
CA VAL A 631 6.74 37.81 9.84
C VAL A 631 5.41 37.27 9.31
N ALA A 632 4.80 38.02 8.39
CA ALA A 632 3.45 37.70 7.93
C ALA A 632 3.41 36.47 7.02
N ASP A 633 2.34 35.65 7.13
CA ASP A 633 2.12 34.49 6.26
C ASP A 633 3.32 33.50 6.20
N ALA A 634 4.10 33.39 7.28
CA ALA A 634 5.24 32.49 7.34
C ALA A 634 4.80 31.01 7.36
N GLY A 635 3.69 30.75 8.07
CA GLY A 635 3.06 29.46 8.18
C GLY A 635 3.77 28.49 9.14
N ALA A 636 3.02 27.47 9.58
CA ALA A 636 3.50 26.44 10.48
C ALA A 636 2.86 25.06 10.19
N ILE A 637 3.42 24.01 10.79
CA ILE A 637 2.79 22.69 10.87
C ILE A 637 2.57 22.33 12.35
N HIS A 638 1.33 22.05 12.72
CA HIS A 638 0.98 21.57 14.05
C HIS A 638 0.74 20.07 13.96
N THR A 639 1.61 19.25 14.57
CA THR A 639 1.39 17.80 14.65
C THR A 639 0.61 17.46 15.92
N PHE A 640 -0.40 16.61 15.80
CA PHE A 640 -1.23 16.17 16.92
C PHE A 640 -1.24 14.65 17.03
N SER A 641 -1.64 14.18 18.21
CA SER A 641 -2.15 12.83 18.37
C SER A 641 -3.62 12.75 17.95
N LEU A 642 -3.99 11.73 17.17
CA LEU A 642 -5.39 11.45 16.82
C LEU A 642 -6.16 10.77 17.98
N MET A 643 -5.48 10.36 19.05
CA MET A 643 -6.09 9.79 20.25
C MET A 643 -5.64 10.53 21.52
N GLY A 644 -6.55 10.68 22.48
CA GLY A 644 -6.32 11.44 23.72
C GLY A 644 -6.86 12.86 23.60
N ALA A 645 -6.21 13.82 24.28
CA ALA A 645 -6.52 15.24 24.17
C ALA A 645 -5.44 15.97 23.35
N ALA A 646 -5.85 16.99 22.58
CA ALA A 646 -4.94 18.01 22.06
C ALA A 646 -4.17 18.71 23.20
N GLY A 647 -2.98 19.24 22.93
CA GLY A 647 -2.09 19.86 23.94
C GLY A 647 -1.20 18.88 24.73
N ALA A 648 -1.61 17.61 24.85
CA ALA A 648 -0.88 16.64 25.67
C ALA A 648 0.24 15.87 24.93
N ASN A 649 0.21 15.82 23.60
CA ASN A 649 1.10 15.01 22.75
C ASN A 649 1.31 15.62 21.34
N ASP A 650 1.07 16.92 21.22
CA ASP A 650 1.27 17.73 20.02
C ASP A 650 2.68 18.33 19.97
N LEU A 651 3.08 18.78 18.78
CA LEU A 651 4.32 19.50 18.55
C LEU A 651 4.07 20.57 17.48
N TRP A 652 4.56 21.76 17.74
CA TRP A 652 4.62 22.86 16.79
C TRP A 652 5.90 22.75 15.97
N VAL A 653 5.83 23.00 14.66
CA VAL A 653 6.98 22.94 13.75
C VAL A 653 6.98 24.18 12.86
N GLU A 654 8.01 25.00 13.03
CA GLU A 654 8.24 26.26 12.31
C GLU A 654 9.70 26.41 11.84
N ALA A 655 9.97 27.42 11.02
CA ALA A 655 11.31 27.65 10.48
C ALA A 655 12.29 28.19 11.54
N GLY A 656 13.19 27.33 12.03
CA GLY A 656 14.32 27.73 12.90
C GLY A 656 14.12 27.53 14.41
N ASP A 657 13.03 26.88 14.84
CA ASP A 657 12.75 26.52 16.24
C ASP A 657 13.73 25.49 16.84
N GLY A 658 14.20 24.54 16.02
CA GLY A 658 15.02 23.38 16.41
C GLY A 658 14.39 22.02 16.10
N ASP A 659 13.13 21.98 15.68
CA ASP A 659 12.37 20.75 15.41
C ASP A 659 12.53 20.25 13.97
N GLY A 660 13.16 21.02 13.09
CA GLY A 660 13.91 20.48 11.96
C GLY A 660 13.90 21.29 10.68
N ILE A 661 12.96 22.23 10.53
CA ILE A 661 12.95 23.17 9.41
C ILE A 661 14.10 24.17 9.61
N PRO A 662 15.06 24.25 8.68
CA PRO A 662 16.23 25.10 8.83
C PRO A 662 15.91 26.57 8.47
N GLY A 663 16.70 27.50 9.01
CA GLY A 663 16.67 28.90 8.60
C GLY A 663 15.96 29.81 9.60
N SER A 664 15.12 30.70 9.09
CA SER A 664 14.29 31.63 9.86
C SER A 664 13.04 31.94 9.02
N PRO A 665 11.90 32.33 9.64
CA PRO A 665 10.65 32.54 8.91
C PRO A 665 10.78 33.66 7.86
N GLY A 666 10.30 33.41 6.64
CA GLY A 666 10.17 34.38 5.55
C GLY A 666 8.73 34.85 5.35
N GLU A 667 8.55 36.09 4.89
CA GLU A 667 7.24 36.69 4.60
C GLU A 667 6.60 35.97 3.39
N GLY A 668 5.47 35.32 3.61
CA GLY A 668 4.78 34.53 2.58
C GLY A 668 5.39 33.15 2.29
N ASP A 669 6.25 32.62 3.16
CA ASP A 669 6.81 31.24 3.02
C ASP A 669 5.70 30.16 3.05
N LYS A 670 4.59 30.42 3.76
CA LYS A 670 3.38 29.58 3.87
C LYS A 670 3.66 28.10 4.14
N LEU A 671 4.56 27.82 5.07
CA LEU A 671 4.82 26.47 5.58
C LEU A 671 3.51 25.83 6.06
N GLY A 672 3.35 24.53 5.78
CA GLY A 672 2.11 23.80 6.04
C GLY A 672 1.12 23.78 4.87
N THR A 673 1.37 24.50 3.77
CA THR A 673 0.58 24.35 2.53
C THR A 673 0.72 22.94 1.92
N SER A 674 1.93 22.38 1.94
CA SER A 674 2.26 21.06 1.40
C SER A 674 2.79 20.17 2.52
N ILE A 675 2.02 19.13 2.87
CA ILE A 675 2.39 18.16 3.90
C ILE A 675 2.06 16.73 3.48
N HIS A 676 3.00 15.82 3.70
CA HIS A 676 2.75 14.38 3.63
C HIS A 676 3.42 13.71 4.84
N PHE A 677 2.70 12.86 5.57
CA PHE A 677 3.19 12.26 6.82
C PHE A 677 3.20 10.73 6.72
N THR A 678 4.40 10.16 6.68
CA THR A 678 4.61 8.70 6.65
C THR A 678 5.08 8.19 8.02
N PRO A 679 5.06 6.86 8.25
CA PRO A 679 5.61 6.27 9.47
C PRO A 679 7.11 6.52 9.69
N ARG A 680 7.81 7.07 8.69
CA ARG A 680 9.25 7.34 8.72
C ARG A 680 9.57 8.83 8.77
N ASN A 681 8.82 9.66 8.04
CA ASN A 681 9.13 11.08 7.87
C ASN A 681 7.87 11.94 7.77
N LEU A 682 7.96 13.18 8.25
CA LEU A 682 7.10 14.28 7.83
C LEU A 682 7.80 15.01 6.67
N TYR A 683 7.12 15.07 5.54
CA TYR A 683 7.53 15.82 4.36
C TYR A 683 6.84 17.19 4.43
N ALA A 684 7.63 18.24 4.63
CA ALA A 684 7.18 19.62 4.74
C ALA A 684 7.62 20.37 3.48
N GLY A 685 6.69 20.56 2.55
CA GLY A 685 6.90 21.30 1.33
C GLY A 685 6.73 22.80 1.55
N MET A 686 7.69 23.57 1.05
CA MET A 686 7.66 25.03 1.02
C MET A 686 7.77 25.45 -0.45
N PRO A 687 6.67 25.55 -1.20
CA PRO A 687 6.74 25.98 -2.60
C PRO A 687 7.03 27.48 -2.73
N TYR A 688 6.56 28.31 -1.80
CA TYR A 688 6.66 29.78 -1.86
C TYR A 688 7.97 30.35 -1.28
N GLY A 689 8.72 29.54 -0.52
CA GLY A 689 9.93 29.91 0.20
C GLY A 689 10.76 28.68 0.59
N PRO A 690 11.82 28.78 1.41
CA PRO A 690 12.54 29.99 1.78
C PRO A 690 13.40 30.54 0.61
N THR A 691 13.26 29.97 -0.59
CA THR A 691 13.90 30.46 -1.82
C THR A 691 12.87 30.58 -2.94
N ALA A 692 13.14 31.45 -3.92
CA ALA A 692 12.23 31.73 -5.04
C ALA A 692 11.94 30.54 -5.97
N THR A 693 12.54 29.37 -5.73
CA THR A 693 12.27 28.12 -6.47
C THR A 693 11.49 27.09 -5.65
N GLY A 694 11.24 27.35 -4.36
CA GLY A 694 10.73 26.39 -3.37
C GLY A 694 11.78 25.41 -2.80
N ALA A 695 11.37 24.63 -1.80
CA ALA A 695 12.14 23.57 -1.15
C ALA A 695 11.22 22.46 -0.58
N LEU A 696 11.81 21.29 -0.31
CA LEU A 696 11.18 20.22 0.47
C LEU A 696 12.08 19.82 1.63
N HIS A 697 11.55 19.86 2.84
CA HIS A 697 12.23 19.40 4.06
C HIS A 697 11.64 18.07 4.53
N VAL A 698 12.48 17.05 4.63
CA VAL A 698 12.11 15.70 5.08
C VAL A 698 12.60 15.51 6.51
N LEU A 699 11.68 15.61 7.46
CA LEU A 699 11.91 15.51 8.90
C LEU A 699 11.69 14.07 9.34
N PRO A 700 12.70 13.36 9.90
CA PRO A 700 12.52 12.02 10.44
C PRO A 700 11.42 11.99 11.52
N PHE A 701 10.63 10.92 11.63
CA PHE A 701 9.48 10.84 12.54
C PHE A 701 9.72 11.35 13.99
N PRO A 702 10.89 11.11 14.64
CA PRO A 702 11.21 11.68 15.96
C PRO A 702 11.30 13.22 16.04
N ASN A 703 11.32 13.93 14.91
CA ASN A 703 11.22 15.38 14.83
C ASN A 703 9.75 15.88 14.82
N ALA A 704 8.79 15.01 14.50
CA ALA A 704 7.40 15.38 14.28
C ALA A 704 6.47 14.96 15.44
N VAL A 705 7.04 14.66 16.62
CA VAL A 705 6.30 14.17 17.79
C VAL A 705 6.87 14.69 19.12
N ALA A 706 5.99 15.03 20.05
CA ALA A 706 6.34 15.47 21.40
C ALA A 706 7.34 14.53 22.10
N GLY A 707 8.41 15.10 22.67
CA GLY A 707 9.45 14.35 23.38
C GLY A 707 10.35 13.47 22.50
N GLY A 708 10.19 13.54 21.18
CA GLY A 708 11.10 12.91 20.23
C GLY A 708 12.51 13.54 20.26
N THR A 709 13.50 12.80 19.75
CA THR A 709 14.87 13.32 19.64
C THR A 709 15.08 13.90 18.24
N SER A 710 15.00 15.23 18.12
CA SER A 710 15.26 15.96 16.88
C SER A 710 16.58 15.55 16.23
N ARG A 711 16.54 15.40 14.90
CA ARG A 711 17.63 15.01 14.00
C ARG A 711 17.72 16.01 12.84
N PRO A 712 18.86 16.13 12.15
CA PRO A 712 18.94 16.94 10.93
C PRO A 712 17.90 16.48 9.90
N ALA A 713 17.06 17.40 9.42
CA ALA A 713 16.19 17.16 8.27
C ALA A 713 17.02 17.05 6.97
N THR A 714 16.55 16.24 6.03
CA THR A 714 17.10 16.24 4.66
C THR A 714 16.39 17.33 3.88
N THR A 715 17.14 18.24 3.25
CA THR A 715 16.57 19.32 2.43
C THR A 715 16.84 19.06 0.96
N TYR A 716 15.77 19.02 0.18
CA TYR A 716 15.80 19.00 -1.28
C TYR A 716 15.46 20.40 -1.78
N GLN A 717 16.30 20.95 -2.66
CA GLN A 717 16.15 22.29 -3.20
C GLN A 717 16.76 22.34 -4.61
N PRO A 718 16.12 22.99 -5.59
CA PRO A 718 16.70 23.19 -6.92
C PRO A 718 18.12 23.75 -6.87
N GLY A 719 19.02 23.17 -7.67
CA GLY A 719 20.43 23.52 -7.74
C GLY A 719 21.32 22.95 -6.61
N GLN A 720 20.77 22.16 -5.68
CA GLN A 720 21.51 21.51 -4.59
C GLN A 720 21.46 19.98 -4.71
N GLY A 721 22.48 19.28 -4.19
CA GLY A 721 22.47 17.82 -4.07
C GLY A 721 22.43 17.03 -5.39
N GLY A 722 22.58 17.69 -6.54
CA GLY A 722 22.39 17.09 -7.87
C GLY A 722 21.04 17.42 -8.52
N LEU A 723 20.12 18.09 -7.82
CA LEU A 723 18.88 18.61 -8.41
C LEU A 723 19.19 19.68 -9.48
N PRO A 724 18.49 19.67 -10.62
CA PRO A 724 18.49 20.77 -11.58
C PRO A 724 18.16 22.12 -10.90
N ALA A 725 18.66 23.22 -11.46
CA ALA A 725 18.52 24.57 -10.87
C ALA A 725 17.25 25.32 -11.32
N ASN A 726 16.48 24.74 -12.23
CA ASN A 726 15.15 25.20 -12.63
C ASN A 726 14.10 24.79 -11.59
N GLY A 727 13.16 25.68 -11.30
CA GLY A 727 11.99 25.39 -10.49
C GLY A 727 11.32 26.68 -10.06
N ASN A 728 10.02 26.62 -9.78
CA ASN A 728 9.24 27.80 -9.40
C ASN A 728 8.41 27.54 -8.13
N TYR A 729 7.81 26.36 -7.97
CA TYR A 729 7.12 25.91 -6.74
C TYR A 729 7.55 24.48 -6.39
N PHE A 730 8.85 24.24 -6.27
CA PHE A 730 9.37 22.92 -5.90
C PHE A 730 8.93 22.54 -4.48
N GLY A 731 8.40 21.33 -4.32
CA GLY A 731 7.84 20.85 -3.05
C GLY A 731 6.35 21.18 -2.86
N TYR A 732 5.66 21.68 -3.90
CA TYR A 732 4.21 21.88 -3.87
C TYR A 732 3.43 20.59 -3.54
N SER A 733 3.95 19.44 -3.98
CA SER A 733 3.47 18.10 -3.65
C SER A 733 4.67 17.18 -3.39
N ALA A 734 4.46 16.15 -2.56
CA ALA A 734 5.44 15.10 -2.32
C ALA A 734 4.74 13.78 -1.99
N ALA A 735 5.32 12.66 -2.45
CA ALA A 735 4.87 11.29 -2.18
C ALA A 735 6.08 10.34 -2.03
#